data_AF-A0A964AU95-F1
#
_entry.id   AF-A0A964AU95-F1
#
_cell.length_a   1.000
_cell.length_b   1.000
_cell.length_c   1.000
_cell.angle_alpha   90.00
_cell.angle_beta   90.00
_cell.angle_gamma   90.00
#
_symmetry.space_group_name_H-M   'P 1'
#
loop_
_entity.id
_entity.type
_entity.pdbx_description
1 polymer ?
#
loop_
_entity_poly.entity_id
_entity_poly.type
_entity_poly.pdbx_seq_one_letter_code
_entity_poly.pdbx_strand_id
1 'polypeptide(L)'
;MSGLDALIERSRAPGEFVERRRFSLSKDKAIEKQREFALRHPYQYILELIQAAVHAGAGFIAIDVHYQHLLVAFIGGRAFSADELTNLFDYLFADRTDPRNRHLVQLAVGLNALLQRKPRRIRIESGVGAHAARMDVDASGTVTVGEPLEPLSGSYLLAELPVGLFTRFQDIKVFPEQALIEERCIHTPVPIIVNGSALFGYRTTRRVDVFQGHHRLQFDTDGRYGVLALPKVAGPSPGFKIVMGGTWITTLDLPELGIVQMPDGRGHRLRQHLFGVICDDGLRKTADGADIVRDRSFHEMLKALQPFARQLADRLEGAAHYEAPELPDGEEGDRSPLPRFIPLLRQGQGLPPEEIASLVDEPLFWVAPEERDSIATQADPSRFPYRVLELREAEARTLSDLHPALTLRRLTSTADVDFARRVMQRNLSHAELVLHPEGLPPNTTLRLRLHLSGPEPGWGRGEGSAALLSVGEVTTWCGRLPEGPPRVSALLELPSTRAREGAELRPRDTLRALLQELSWRLIEEVSQDVSARRGLAAHLLARYACPRFVRGAEGAIRLDVDLPPRWSQEACQALREAPLADAEDGPVTLSRLLALAGRDAHLRLLTRAGFERLLPLALRLGPGHLRPPDATPTLVLAPQGERWAAVPKPPAAGPWVALAPALATRPGVPSAALVGQGVTEDHPAWRELGDLLLDRLAGSPGEDLEVERQRELARLALLDLGYAAVPPHDGISLPAGGPLRVVAHGGLRAHPPDAVPLTADVLGRVQGSRAVSLCYGHDPATLRQLVGASPGAPGWLTVAPVRISGVRGQIGLPIPFERRPLLVVWDGAEASSVPEVERLMPVLGVLELVDGPLDSARMELLQVAGLGLFQELVEQLTEDAAGPRAEAAAKYGATFAATRHATTGGLGGTAAELARRIAIPDPEGGRWGFLERWLSTPEDQRPPSALPGPLRPPDPSAALTVRSPAERLTGRLTRALSALPSAPEVILHPTEGRGRVPLRARIEAGRVILYPDTTHPLAGRALRGEHAAGELLLMEAARLVAEQARRMDESVDLNAIWQALIAQRLSEG
;
A
#
# COMPACT_ATOMS: atom_id res chain seq x y z
N MET A 1 -61.40 34.31 -71.93
CA MET A 1 -60.99 32.90 -71.76
C MET A 1 -59.48 32.88 -71.76
N SER A 2 -58.93 32.47 -70.64
CA SER A 2 -57.61 32.93 -70.16
C SER A 2 -56.50 31.98 -70.59
N GLY A 3 -55.26 32.46 -70.67
CA GLY A 3 -54.09 31.62 -70.95
C GLY A 3 -53.89 30.45 -69.98
N LEU A 4 -54.64 30.42 -68.86
CA LEU A 4 -54.70 29.30 -67.93
C LEU A 4 -55.45 28.10 -68.52
N ASP A 5 -56.54 28.33 -69.27
CA ASP A 5 -57.33 27.26 -69.88
C ASP A 5 -56.53 26.55 -70.98
N ALA A 6 -55.76 27.33 -71.76
CA ALA A 6 -54.84 26.81 -72.78
C ALA A 6 -53.65 26.04 -72.19
N LEU A 7 -53.27 26.31 -70.93
CA LEU A 7 -52.20 25.62 -70.22
C LEU A 7 -52.72 24.33 -69.56
N ILE A 8 -53.96 24.34 -69.09
CA ILE A 8 -54.66 23.16 -68.57
C ILE A 8 -54.98 22.18 -69.69
N GLU A 9 -55.41 22.63 -70.87
CA GLU A 9 -55.59 21.75 -72.05
C GLU A 9 -54.28 21.12 -72.51
N ARG A 10 -53.16 21.88 -72.50
CA ARG A 10 -51.85 21.36 -72.90
C ARG A 10 -51.27 20.33 -71.92
N SER A 11 -51.64 20.44 -70.63
CA SER A 11 -51.31 19.48 -69.58
C SER A 11 -52.13 18.17 -69.68
N ARG A 12 -53.34 18.25 -70.25
CA ARG A 12 -54.25 17.10 -70.40
C ARG A 12 -54.06 16.30 -71.68
N ALA A 13 -53.28 16.81 -72.64
CA ALA A 13 -52.92 16.05 -73.82
C ALA A 13 -52.00 14.88 -73.40
N PRO A 14 -52.29 13.62 -73.79
CA PRO A 14 -51.42 12.48 -73.51
C PRO A 14 -50.12 12.64 -74.31
N GLY A 15 -49.12 13.24 -73.67
CA GLY A 15 -47.79 13.42 -74.23
C GLY A 15 -47.09 12.07 -74.38
N GLU A 16 -46.78 11.72 -75.61
CA GLU A 16 -45.87 10.64 -75.98
C GLU A 16 -44.52 10.85 -75.26
N PHE A 17 -44.00 9.80 -74.64
CA PHE A 17 -42.90 9.87 -73.67
C PHE A 17 -41.59 10.31 -74.35
N VAL A 18 -41.31 11.61 -74.34
CA VAL A 18 -40.06 12.18 -74.87
C VAL A 18 -38.91 11.93 -73.89
N GLU A 19 -37.94 11.14 -74.35
CA GLU A 19 -36.52 11.07 -73.94
C GLU A 19 -36.20 11.37 -72.45
N ARG A 20 -36.00 10.31 -71.65
CA ARG A 20 -35.38 10.39 -70.31
C ARG A 20 -33.93 10.88 -70.43
N ARG A 21 -33.70 12.19 -70.48
CA ARG A 21 -32.37 12.77 -70.26
C ARG A 21 -31.99 12.55 -68.79
N ARG A 22 -31.00 11.69 -68.55
CA ARG A 22 -30.38 11.51 -67.22
C ARG A 22 -29.50 12.73 -66.95
N PHE A 23 -29.77 13.44 -65.85
CA PHE A 23 -28.83 14.43 -65.35
C PHE A 23 -27.58 13.71 -64.84
N SER A 24 -26.46 13.78 -65.57
CA SER A 24 -25.17 13.31 -65.08
C SER A 24 -24.55 14.40 -64.21
N LEU A 25 -24.69 14.28 -62.89
CA LEU A 25 -23.94 15.11 -61.94
C LEU A 25 -22.50 14.59 -61.90
N SER A 26 -21.51 15.46 -62.08
CA SER A 26 -20.11 15.11 -61.83
C SER A 26 -19.97 14.70 -60.36
N LYS A 27 -19.60 13.45 -60.11
CA LYS A 27 -19.42 12.86 -58.77
C LYS A 27 -18.43 13.69 -57.94
N ASP A 28 -17.33 14.10 -58.57
CA ASP A 28 -16.29 14.91 -57.92
C ASP A 28 -16.84 16.28 -57.49
N LYS A 29 -17.59 16.97 -58.36
CA LYS A 29 -18.27 18.23 -58.01
C LYS A 29 -19.34 18.05 -56.93
N ALA A 30 -20.00 16.90 -56.89
CA ALA A 30 -20.99 16.59 -55.87
C ALA A 30 -20.34 16.36 -54.49
N ILE A 31 -19.21 15.63 -54.45
CA ILE A 31 -18.39 15.42 -53.26
C ILE A 31 -17.80 16.75 -52.78
N GLU A 32 -17.31 17.60 -53.70
CA GLU A 32 -16.79 18.93 -53.39
C GLU A 32 -17.88 19.86 -52.82
N LYS A 33 -19.09 19.88 -53.40
CA LYS A 33 -20.21 20.66 -52.85
C LYS A 33 -20.69 20.15 -51.51
N GLN A 34 -20.78 18.83 -51.34
CA GLN A 34 -21.03 18.27 -50.01
C GLN A 34 -19.91 18.63 -49.06
N ARG A 35 -18.65 18.62 -49.52
CA ARG A 35 -17.53 19.07 -48.70
C ARG A 35 -17.73 20.50 -48.25
N GLU A 36 -18.27 21.42 -49.05
CA GLU A 36 -18.48 22.81 -48.62
C GLU A 36 -19.72 23.01 -47.71
N PHE A 37 -20.80 22.25 -47.93
CA PHE A 37 -22.12 22.53 -47.33
C PHE A 37 -22.72 21.39 -46.51
N ALA A 38 -22.01 20.27 -46.28
CA ALA A 38 -22.60 19.09 -45.62
C ALA A 38 -22.94 19.30 -44.15
N LEU A 39 -22.23 20.18 -43.44
CA LEU A 39 -22.44 20.41 -42.01
C LEU A 39 -22.59 21.90 -41.73
N ARG A 40 -23.54 22.24 -40.86
CA ARG A 40 -23.82 23.62 -40.47
C ARG A 40 -22.66 24.28 -39.72
N HIS A 41 -21.88 23.50 -38.97
CA HIS A 41 -20.74 24.00 -38.20
C HIS A 41 -19.47 23.21 -38.53
N PRO A 42 -18.32 23.87 -38.76
CA PRO A 42 -17.12 23.25 -39.32
C PRO A 42 -16.48 22.19 -38.43
N TYR A 43 -16.78 22.18 -37.13
CA TYR A 43 -16.27 21.19 -36.17
C TYR A 43 -17.23 20.00 -35.95
N GLN A 44 -18.42 19.99 -36.57
CA GLN A 44 -19.38 18.89 -36.43
C GLN A 44 -18.91 17.57 -37.02
N TYR A 45 -17.83 17.57 -37.81
CA TYR A 45 -17.23 16.32 -38.29
C TYR A 45 -16.95 15.36 -37.13
N ILE A 46 -16.60 15.86 -35.94
CA ILE A 46 -16.30 15.02 -34.79
C ILE A 46 -17.53 14.24 -34.31
N LEU A 47 -18.72 14.84 -34.41
CA LEU A 47 -19.97 14.19 -34.06
C LEU A 47 -20.30 13.09 -35.07
N GLU A 48 -20.03 13.32 -36.36
CA GLU A 48 -20.20 12.31 -37.41
C GLU A 48 -19.22 11.14 -37.25
N LEU A 49 -17.97 11.39 -36.85
CA LEU A 49 -17.01 10.34 -36.52
C LEU A 49 -17.43 9.53 -35.28
N ILE A 50 -18.02 10.18 -34.28
CA ILE A 50 -18.58 9.51 -33.10
C ILE A 50 -19.79 8.65 -33.50
N GLN A 51 -20.70 9.16 -34.32
CA GLN A 51 -21.82 8.38 -34.84
C GLN A 51 -21.33 7.18 -35.66
N ALA A 52 -20.29 7.35 -36.47
CA ALA A 52 -19.67 6.26 -37.21
C ALA A 52 -19.16 5.16 -36.27
N ALA A 53 -18.47 5.54 -35.20
CA ALA A 53 -17.97 4.61 -34.19
C ALA A 53 -19.12 3.87 -33.46
N VAL A 54 -20.16 4.61 -33.05
CA VAL A 54 -21.33 4.01 -32.38
C VAL A 54 -22.06 3.04 -33.29
N HIS A 55 -22.30 3.40 -34.55
CA HIS A 55 -22.96 2.51 -35.51
C HIS A 55 -22.07 1.34 -35.93
N ALA A 56 -20.73 1.48 -35.88
CA ALA A 56 -19.82 0.35 -36.04
C ALA A 56 -19.85 -0.60 -34.83
N GLY A 57 -20.48 -0.21 -33.72
CA GLY A 57 -20.56 -1.01 -32.51
C GLY A 57 -19.32 -0.90 -31.61
N ALA A 58 -18.63 0.25 -31.65
CA ALA A 58 -17.48 0.50 -30.77
C ALA A 58 -17.88 0.30 -29.30
N GLY A 59 -17.02 -0.37 -28.52
CA GLY A 59 -17.18 -0.50 -27.08
C GLY A 59 -16.85 0.80 -26.35
N PHE A 60 -15.91 1.58 -26.89
CA PHE A 60 -15.60 2.95 -26.46
C PHE A 60 -14.89 3.73 -27.59
N ILE A 61 -14.83 5.05 -27.42
CA ILE A 61 -14.22 5.98 -28.36
C ILE A 61 -13.13 6.77 -27.61
N ALA A 62 -11.92 6.79 -28.14
CA ALA A 62 -10.83 7.64 -27.62
C ALA A 62 -10.52 8.74 -28.64
N ILE A 63 -10.46 9.97 -28.17
CA ILE A 63 -10.24 11.17 -28.98
C ILE A 63 -9.09 11.94 -28.35
N ASP A 64 -8.03 12.18 -29.12
CA ASP A 64 -6.95 13.09 -28.76
C ASP A 64 -7.04 14.30 -29.68
N VAL A 65 -7.41 15.45 -29.14
CA VAL A 65 -7.55 16.71 -29.84
C VAL A 65 -6.38 17.60 -29.47
N HIS A 66 -5.57 17.92 -30.46
CA HIS A 66 -4.49 18.89 -30.37
C HIS A 66 -4.55 19.87 -31.54
N TYR A 67 -3.90 21.03 -31.42
CA TYR A 67 -3.84 22.05 -32.48
C TYR A 67 -3.26 21.56 -33.82
N GLN A 68 -2.51 20.45 -33.81
CA GLN A 68 -1.76 19.96 -34.97
C GLN A 68 -2.16 18.54 -35.37
N HIS A 69 -2.87 17.82 -34.50
CA HIS A 69 -3.30 16.47 -34.79
C HIS A 69 -4.61 16.19 -34.10
N LEU A 70 -5.43 15.38 -34.76
CA LEU A 70 -6.63 14.77 -34.22
C LEU A 70 -6.45 13.26 -34.34
N LEU A 71 -6.52 12.55 -33.22
CA LEU A 71 -6.62 11.10 -33.19
C LEU A 71 -8.03 10.72 -32.75
N VAL A 72 -8.69 9.85 -33.50
CA VAL A 72 -9.96 9.23 -33.12
C VAL A 72 -9.81 7.72 -33.23
N ALA A 73 -9.99 7.01 -32.14
CA ALA A 73 -9.92 5.55 -32.09
C ALA A 73 -11.28 4.96 -31.74
N PHE A 74 -11.77 4.05 -32.58
CA PHE A 74 -12.94 3.21 -32.35
C PHE A 74 -12.43 1.85 -31.86
N ILE A 75 -12.66 1.55 -30.59
CA ILE A 75 -12.17 0.29 -30.03
C ILE A 75 -13.36 -0.63 -29.77
N GLY A 76 -13.24 -1.87 -30.26
CA GLY A 76 -14.39 -2.76 -30.43
C GLY A 76 -15.20 -2.41 -31.68
N GLY A 77 -16.22 -3.22 -31.96
CA GLY A 77 -17.08 -3.05 -33.14
C GLY A 77 -16.50 -3.64 -34.43
N ARG A 78 -17.22 -3.43 -35.52
CA ARG A 78 -16.87 -3.89 -36.87
C ARG A 78 -15.73 -3.04 -37.45
N ALA A 79 -14.66 -3.70 -37.84
CA ALA A 79 -13.59 -3.08 -38.62
C ALA A 79 -14.01 -2.80 -40.07
N PHE A 80 -13.34 -1.84 -40.69
CA PHE A 80 -13.49 -1.47 -42.10
C PHE A 80 -12.51 -2.29 -42.93
N SER A 81 -13.04 -3.01 -43.91
CA SER A 81 -12.25 -3.74 -44.90
C SER A 81 -11.55 -2.81 -45.88
N ALA A 82 -10.52 -3.33 -46.56
CA ALA A 82 -9.82 -2.59 -47.61
C ALA A 82 -10.77 -2.12 -48.73
N ASP A 83 -11.76 -2.93 -49.11
CA ASP A 83 -12.75 -2.58 -50.14
C ASP A 83 -13.67 -1.44 -49.70
N GLU A 84 -14.11 -1.46 -48.45
CA GLU A 84 -14.94 -0.38 -47.88
C GLU A 84 -14.17 0.92 -47.78
N LEU A 85 -12.91 0.87 -47.34
CA LEU A 85 -12.03 2.06 -47.28
C LEU A 85 -11.72 2.59 -48.69
N THR A 86 -11.49 1.71 -49.66
CA THR A 86 -11.24 2.10 -51.06
C THR A 86 -12.43 2.87 -51.65
N ASN A 87 -13.65 2.45 -51.31
CA ASN A 87 -14.90 3.04 -51.81
C ASN A 87 -15.56 3.99 -50.81
N LEU A 88 -14.83 4.50 -49.82
CA LEU A 88 -15.43 5.16 -48.66
C LEU A 88 -16.30 6.36 -49.03
N PHE A 89 -15.86 7.23 -49.94
CA PHE A 89 -16.62 8.40 -50.36
C PHE A 89 -17.85 8.08 -51.22
N ASP A 90 -17.99 6.84 -51.71
CA ASP A 90 -19.18 6.42 -52.45
C ASP A 90 -20.38 6.26 -51.52
N TYR A 91 -20.11 5.96 -50.24
CA TYR A 91 -21.13 5.89 -49.20
C TYR A 91 -21.76 7.25 -48.88
N LEU A 92 -21.21 8.38 -49.36
CA LEU A 92 -21.90 9.68 -49.32
C LEU A 92 -23.23 9.68 -50.09
N PHE A 93 -23.38 8.76 -51.05
CA PHE A 93 -24.57 8.59 -51.89
C PHE A 93 -25.36 7.32 -51.53
N ALA A 94 -24.90 6.53 -50.55
CA ALA A 94 -25.62 5.36 -50.09
C ALA A 94 -26.89 5.75 -49.31
N ASP A 95 -27.85 4.84 -49.23
CA ASP A 95 -29.05 5.05 -48.44
C ASP A 95 -28.69 5.16 -46.95
N ARG A 96 -28.93 6.35 -46.38
CA ARG A 96 -28.65 6.66 -44.97
C ARG A 96 -29.48 5.82 -44.00
N THR A 97 -30.60 5.26 -44.47
CA THR A 97 -31.48 4.44 -43.63
C THR A 97 -31.04 2.99 -43.52
N ASP A 98 -30.23 2.48 -44.44
CA ASP A 98 -29.74 1.11 -44.39
C ASP A 98 -28.80 0.92 -43.18
N PRO A 99 -29.21 0.13 -42.16
CA PRO A 99 -28.39 -0.09 -40.97
C PRO A 99 -27.03 -0.73 -41.28
N ARG A 100 -26.91 -1.45 -42.41
CA ARG A 100 -25.67 -2.17 -42.80
C ARG A 100 -24.54 -1.25 -43.22
N ASN A 101 -24.89 -0.04 -43.69
CA ASN A 101 -23.97 0.93 -44.28
C ASN A 101 -23.86 2.21 -43.45
N ARG A 102 -24.68 2.38 -42.41
CA ARG A 102 -24.79 3.63 -41.65
C ARG A 102 -23.47 4.09 -41.05
N HIS A 103 -22.66 3.17 -40.52
CA HIS A 103 -21.33 3.47 -39.99
C HIS A 103 -20.37 4.02 -41.08
N LEU A 104 -20.43 3.46 -42.30
CA LEU A 104 -19.65 3.93 -43.45
C LEU A 104 -20.14 5.28 -43.97
N VAL A 105 -21.46 5.49 -44.00
CA VAL A 105 -22.06 6.77 -44.37
C VAL A 105 -21.58 7.87 -43.44
N GLN A 106 -21.67 7.69 -42.11
CA GLN A 106 -21.22 8.72 -41.17
C GLN A 106 -19.70 8.91 -41.20
N LEU A 107 -18.93 7.84 -41.38
CA LEU A 107 -17.48 7.96 -41.55
C LEU A 107 -17.14 8.81 -42.79
N ALA A 108 -17.81 8.55 -43.92
CA ALA A 108 -17.61 9.30 -45.15
C ALA A 108 -18.01 10.77 -45.02
N VAL A 109 -19.15 11.07 -44.36
CA VAL A 109 -19.60 12.44 -44.09
C VAL A 109 -18.61 13.16 -43.17
N GLY A 110 -18.20 12.54 -42.06
CA GLY A 110 -17.25 13.11 -41.11
C GLY A 110 -15.90 13.39 -41.75
N LEU A 111 -15.35 12.45 -42.52
CA LEU A 111 -14.09 12.65 -43.24
C LEU A 111 -14.17 13.71 -44.33
N ASN A 112 -15.26 13.72 -45.11
CA ASN A 112 -15.42 14.73 -46.15
C ASN A 112 -15.52 16.13 -45.52
N ALA A 113 -16.22 16.27 -44.39
CA ALA A 113 -16.25 17.52 -43.64
C ALA A 113 -14.88 17.88 -43.03
N LEU A 114 -14.13 16.92 -42.50
CA LEU A 114 -12.78 17.13 -41.97
C LEU A 114 -11.81 17.65 -43.05
N LEU A 115 -11.97 17.22 -44.32
CA LEU A 115 -11.17 17.74 -45.43
C LEU A 115 -11.36 19.25 -45.67
N GLN A 116 -12.47 19.87 -45.24
CA GLN A 116 -12.61 21.34 -45.26
C GLN A 116 -11.53 22.05 -44.46
N ARG A 117 -11.03 21.40 -43.40
CA ARG A 117 -9.97 21.92 -42.51
C ARG A 117 -8.59 21.90 -43.17
N LYS A 118 -8.50 21.41 -44.41
CA LYS A 118 -7.25 21.25 -45.19
C LYS A 118 -6.17 20.51 -44.38
N PRO A 119 -6.46 19.32 -43.83
CA PRO A 119 -5.45 18.53 -43.16
C PRO A 119 -4.30 18.23 -44.13
N ARG A 120 -3.08 18.20 -43.62
CA ARG A 120 -1.90 17.77 -44.38
C ARG A 120 -2.05 16.31 -44.81
N ARG A 121 -2.65 15.51 -43.93
CA ARG A 121 -2.86 14.08 -44.10
C ARG A 121 -4.01 13.62 -43.22
N ILE A 122 -4.81 12.69 -43.73
CA ILE A 122 -5.66 11.83 -42.90
C ILE A 122 -5.20 10.39 -43.13
N ARG A 123 -5.04 9.62 -42.06
CA ARG A 123 -4.77 8.19 -42.09
C ARG A 123 -5.85 7.47 -41.32
N ILE A 124 -6.37 6.39 -41.89
CA ILE A 124 -7.26 5.45 -41.21
C ILE A 124 -6.61 4.08 -41.24
N GLU A 125 -6.51 3.44 -40.10
CA GLU A 125 -6.05 2.06 -39.97
C GLU A 125 -7.16 1.28 -39.28
N SER A 126 -7.66 0.20 -39.89
CA SER A 126 -8.79 -0.56 -39.36
C SER A 126 -8.64 -2.05 -39.61
N GLY A 127 -8.86 -2.87 -38.56
CA GLY A 127 -8.84 -4.32 -38.67
C GLY A 127 -8.48 -5.04 -37.38
N VAL A 128 -8.17 -6.33 -37.54
CA VAL A 128 -7.77 -7.21 -36.45
C VAL A 128 -6.52 -7.99 -36.88
N GLY A 129 -5.42 -7.75 -36.17
CA GLY A 129 -4.15 -8.42 -36.40
C GLY A 129 -3.61 -8.14 -37.81
N ALA A 130 -3.26 -9.21 -38.52
CA ALA A 130 -2.69 -9.15 -39.87
C ALA A 130 -3.73 -8.81 -40.97
N HIS A 131 -5.03 -8.82 -40.66
CA HIS A 131 -6.09 -8.51 -41.63
C HIS A 131 -6.49 -7.03 -41.61
N ALA A 132 -5.64 -6.16 -41.07
CA ALA A 132 -5.90 -4.74 -41.02
C ALA A 132 -5.58 -4.05 -42.34
N ALA A 133 -6.41 -3.07 -42.68
CA ALA A 133 -6.28 -2.21 -43.84
C ALA A 133 -5.91 -0.80 -43.39
N ARG A 134 -5.13 -0.12 -44.23
CA ARG A 134 -4.75 1.28 -44.04
C ARG A 134 -5.20 2.10 -45.23
N MET A 135 -5.80 3.24 -44.98
CA MET A 135 -6.17 4.25 -45.96
C MET A 135 -5.48 5.57 -45.62
N ASP A 136 -4.74 6.14 -46.57
CA ASP A 136 -4.20 7.49 -46.47
C ASP A 136 -4.95 8.41 -47.45
N VAL A 137 -5.42 9.55 -46.96
CA VAL A 137 -6.05 10.63 -47.73
C VAL A 137 -5.17 11.87 -47.66
N ASP A 138 -4.82 12.40 -48.82
CA ASP A 138 -4.05 13.64 -48.90
C ASP A 138 -4.92 14.90 -48.80
N ALA A 139 -4.29 16.07 -48.83
CA ALA A 139 -4.97 17.37 -48.78
C ALA A 139 -5.92 17.63 -49.96
N SER A 140 -5.76 16.94 -51.09
CA SER A 140 -6.66 17.03 -52.26
C SER A 140 -7.89 16.15 -52.11
N GLY A 141 -7.86 15.17 -51.18
CA GLY A 141 -8.87 14.14 -51.04
C GLY A 141 -8.57 12.86 -51.84
N THR A 142 -7.36 12.72 -52.38
CA THR A 142 -6.93 11.50 -53.08
C THR A 142 -6.70 10.39 -52.07
N VAL A 143 -7.27 9.22 -52.34
CA VAL A 143 -7.25 8.05 -51.45
C VAL A 143 -6.22 7.02 -51.92
N THR A 144 -5.42 6.50 -50.99
CA THR A 144 -4.52 5.36 -51.21
C THR A 144 -4.76 4.31 -50.12
N VAL A 145 -4.96 3.05 -50.51
CA VAL A 145 -5.22 1.93 -49.57
C VAL A 145 -4.07 0.92 -49.64
N GLY A 146 -3.66 0.41 -48.50
CA GLY A 146 -2.61 -0.60 -48.35
C GLY A 146 -2.70 -1.32 -47.00
N GLU A 147 -1.60 -1.90 -46.56
CA GLU A 147 -1.48 -2.58 -45.26
C GLU A 147 -0.85 -1.65 -44.20
N PRO A 148 -1.24 -1.75 -42.92
CA PRO A 148 -0.58 -1.03 -41.84
C PRO A 148 0.83 -1.60 -41.58
N LEU A 149 1.69 -0.77 -40.99
CA LEU A 149 3.07 -1.18 -40.66
C LEU A 149 3.11 -2.22 -39.53
N GLU A 150 2.13 -2.19 -38.64
CA GLU A 150 2.02 -3.07 -37.49
C GLU A 150 0.61 -3.68 -37.41
N PRO A 151 0.46 -4.90 -36.89
CA PRO A 151 -0.84 -5.47 -36.57
C PRO A 151 -1.57 -4.59 -35.54
N LEU A 152 -2.85 -4.31 -35.80
CA LEU A 152 -3.69 -3.50 -34.91
C LEU A 152 -5.05 -4.15 -34.68
N SER A 153 -5.75 -3.73 -33.63
CA SER A 153 -7.09 -4.20 -33.30
C SER A 153 -7.99 -2.99 -33.03
N GLY A 154 -8.96 -2.75 -33.91
CA GLY A 154 -9.86 -1.59 -33.87
C GLY A 154 -9.74 -0.72 -35.12
N SER A 155 -10.27 0.50 -35.05
CA SER A 155 -10.14 1.51 -36.10
C SER A 155 -9.53 2.78 -35.55
N TYR A 156 -8.52 3.33 -36.22
CA TYR A 156 -7.77 4.51 -35.80
C TYR A 156 -7.75 5.51 -36.93
N LEU A 157 -8.19 6.73 -36.67
CA LEU A 157 -8.16 7.85 -37.58
C LEU A 157 -7.19 8.88 -37.02
N LEU A 158 -6.12 9.16 -37.74
CA LEU A 158 -5.17 10.23 -37.45
C LEU A 158 -5.29 11.31 -38.52
N ALA A 159 -5.55 12.54 -38.14
CA ALA A 159 -5.51 13.68 -39.04
C ALA A 159 -4.45 14.69 -38.58
N GLU A 160 -3.56 15.08 -39.48
CA GLU A 160 -2.54 16.10 -39.25
C GLU A 160 -3.06 17.45 -39.76
N LEU A 161 -3.23 18.42 -38.86
CA LEU A 161 -3.84 19.72 -39.15
C LEU A 161 -2.76 20.80 -39.34
N PRO A 162 -2.98 21.77 -40.25
CA PRO A 162 -2.08 22.91 -40.42
C PRO A 162 -2.12 23.84 -39.20
N VAL A 163 -0.96 24.33 -38.77
CA VAL A 163 -0.84 25.25 -37.63
C VAL A 163 -0.91 26.70 -38.13
N GLY A 164 -1.92 27.45 -37.70
CA GLY A 164 -1.95 28.90 -37.90
C GLY A 164 -0.84 29.59 -37.08
N LEU A 165 -0.22 30.63 -37.64
CA LEU A 165 0.84 31.41 -36.96
C LEU A 165 0.37 32.01 -35.62
N PHE A 166 -0.92 32.33 -35.48
CA PHE A 166 -1.49 32.97 -34.28
C PHE A 166 -2.04 31.99 -33.24
N THR A 167 -2.29 30.72 -33.58
CA THR A 167 -2.84 29.73 -32.63
C THR A 167 -1.79 29.16 -31.68
N ARG A 168 -0.48 29.36 -31.96
CA ARG A 168 0.62 29.00 -31.04
C ARG A 168 0.71 29.89 -29.80
N PHE A 169 0.04 31.04 -29.79
CA PHE A 169 0.10 32.03 -28.71
C PHE A 169 -1.16 32.07 -27.85
N GLN A 170 -2.12 31.18 -28.08
CA GLN A 170 -3.35 31.10 -27.29
C GLN A 170 -3.27 29.88 -26.37
N ASP A 171 -3.20 30.12 -25.06
CA ASP A 171 -3.43 29.10 -24.03
C ASP A 171 -4.92 28.72 -24.01
N ILE A 172 -5.39 28.03 -25.05
CA ILE A 172 -6.77 27.55 -25.10
C ILE A 172 -6.86 26.33 -24.19
N LYS A 173 -7.62 26.47 -23.10
CA LYS A 173 -7.85 25.39 -22.13
C LYS A 173 -8.81 24.31 -22.64
N VAL A 174 -9.68 24.62 -23.62
CA VAL A 174 -10.70 23.70 -24.16
C VAL A 174 -10.80 23.85 -25.68
N PHE A 175 -10.61 22.75 -26.41
CA PHE A 175 -10.72 22.74 -27.88
C PHE A 175 -12.19 22.79 -28.36
N PRO A 176 -12.50 23.39 -29.52
CA PRO A 176 -13.87 23.43 -30.05
C PRO A 176 -14.51 22.06 -30.25
N GLU A 177 -13.73 21.06 -30.66
CA GLU A 177 -14.14 19.68 -30.78
C GLU A 177 -14.55 19.10 -29.42
N GLN A 178 -13.73 19.36 -28.39
CA GLN A 178 -14.04 18.94 -27.01
C GLN A 178 -15.33 19.60 -26.51
N ALA A 179 -15.51 20.91 -26.72
CA ALA A 179 -16.72 21.62 -26.32
C ALA A 179 -17.98 21.04 -27.01
N LEU A 180 -17.89 20.72 -28.31
CA LEU A 180 -19.00 20.07 -29.03
C LEU A 180 -19.28 18.66 -28.52
N ILE A 181 -18.24 17.88 -28.18
CA ILE A 181 -18.42 16.56 -27.59
C ILE A 181 -19.14 16.70 -26.26
N GLU A 182 -18.64 17.55 -25.34
CA GLU A 182 -19.23 17.84 -24.03
C GLU A 182 -20.72 18.22 -24.14
N GLU A 183 -21.07 19.07 -25.09
CA GLU A 183 -22.44 19.52 -25.31
C GLU A 183 -23.35 18.42 -25.90
N ARG A 184 -22.89 17.74 -26.96
CA ARG A 184 -23.76 16.92 -27.83
C ARG A 184 -23.69 15.43 -27.54
N CYS A 185 -22.66 14.94 -26.87
CA CYS A 185 -22.47 13.51 -26.63
C CYS A 185 -22.85 13.05 -25.22
N ILE A 186 -23.52 13.89 -24.43
CA ILE A 186 -23.96 13.55 -23.06
C ILE A 186 -24.88 12.30 -22.99
N HIS A 187 -25.53 11.94 -24.11
CA HIS A 187 -26.43 10.78 -24.23
C HIS A 187 -25.82 9.63 -25.04
N THR A 188 -24.50 9.66 -25.26
CA THR A 188 -23.80 8.59 -25.96
C THR A 188 -23.93 7.26 -25.22
N PRO A 189 -24.23 6.15 -25.92
CA PRO A 189 -24.29 4.85 -25.27
C PRO A 189 -22.91 4.25 -24.99
N VAL A 190 -21.85 4.82 -25.58
CA VAL A 190 -20.47 4.33 -25.48
C VAL A 190 -19.56 5.38 -24.85
N PRO A 191 -18.63 5.01 -23.96
CA PRO A 191 -17.72 5.96 -23.33
C PRO A 191 -16.90 6.75 -24.35
N ILE A 192 -16.70 8.04 -24.09
CA ILE A 192 -15.84 8.92 -24.89
C ILE A 192 -14.75 9.48 -24.00
N ILE A 193 -13.50 9.16 -24.33
CA ILE A 193 -12.30 9.64 -23.64
C ILE A 193 -11.71 10.74 -24.51
N VAL A 194 -11.71 11.98 -24.02
CA VAL A 194 -11.12 13.14 -24.71
C VAL A 194 -9.88 13.58 -23.96
N ASN A 195 -8.72 13.58 -24.63
CA ASN A 195 -7.43 14.01 -24.07
C ASN A 195 -7.11 13.31 -22.74
N GLY A 196 -7.37 12.00 -22.66
CA GLY A 196 -7.18 11.18 -21.47
C GLY A 196 -8.28 11.31 -20.39
N SER A 197 -9.28 12.17 -20.58
CA SER A 197 -10.39 12.41 -19.65
C SER A 197 -11.71 11.85 -20.17
N ALA A 198 -12.41 11.01 -19.39
CA ALA A 198 -13.73 10.53 -19.78
C ALA A 198 -14.83 11.51 -19.37
N LEU A 199 -15.26 12.35 -20.31
CA LEU A 199 -16.19 13.46 -20.07
C LEU A 199 -17.53 13.02 -19.47
N PHE A 200 -18.01 11.83 -19.84
CA PHE A 200 -19.30 11.27 -19.41
C PHE A 200 -19.14 10.00 -18.57
N GLY A 201 -17.93 9.76 -18.06
CA GLY A 201 -17.56 8.51 -17.40
C GLY A 201 -17.23 7.38 -18.38
N TYR A 202 -16.85 6.23 -17.82
CA TYR A 202 -16.29 5.08 -18.54
C TYR A 202 -17.30 3.96 -18.80
N ARG A 203 -18.61 4.19 -18.59
CA ARG A 203 -19.63 3.14 -18.67
C ARG A 203 -20.37 3.16 -20.01
N THR A 204 -20.48 2.01 -20.64
CA THR A 204 -21.42 1.78 -21.74
C THR A 204 -22.82 1.69 -21.14
N THR A 205 -23.69 2.66 -21.43
CA THR A 205 -25.04 2.69 -20.88
C THR A 205 -26.03 3.23 -21.90
N ARG A 206 -27.06 2.43 -22.21
CA ARG A 206 -28.26 2.92 -22.92
C ARG A 206 -29.25 3.60 -21.98
N ARG A 207 -28.95 3.66 -20.68
CA ARG A 207 -29.79 4.31 -19.70
C ARG A 207 -29.58 5.82 -19.78
N VAL A 208 -30.57 6.51 -20.33
CA VAL A 208 -30.61 7.97 -20.39
C VAL A 208 -31.39 8.53 -19.22
N ASP A 209 -30.94 9.65 -18.68
CA ASP A 209 -31.64 10.38 -17.62
C ASP A 209 -31.91 11.83 -18.05
N VAL A 210 -32.91 12.44 -17.41
CA VAL A 210 -33.29 13.84 -17.63
C VAL A 210 -33.32 14.58 -16.31
N PHE A 211 -32.63 15.72 -16.28
CA PHE A 211 -32.71 16.64 -15.16
C PHE A 211 -34.10 17.30 -15.13
N GLN A 212 -34.62 17.55 -13.92
CA GLN A 212 -35.90 18.25 -13.69
C GLN A 212 -37.18 17.49 -14.15
N GLY A 213 -37.09 16.17 -14.31
CA GLY A 213 -38.29 15.33 -14.47
C GLY A 213 -38.87 14.90 -13.12
N HIS A 214 -40.19 15.05 -12.95
CA HIS A 214 -40.99 14.23 -12.03
C HIS A 214 -41.69 13.14 -12.84
N HIS A 215 -41.86 11.97 -12.24
CA HIS A 215 -42.43 10.78 -12.90
C HIS A 215 -41.74 10.47 -14.23
N ARG A 216 -40.71 9.62 -14.17
CA ARG A 216 -39.93 9.23 -15.34
C ARG A 216 -40.25 7.80 -15.76
N LEU A 217 -40.33 7.60 -17.06
CA LEU A 217 -40.48 6.29 -17.68
C LEU A 217 -39.35 6.07 -18.67
N GLN A 218 -38.50 5.08 -18.38
CA GLN A 218 -37.51 4.60 -19.33
C GLN A 218 -38.15 3.59 -20.27
N PHE A 219 -37.73 3.62 -21.52
CA PHE A 219 -38.13 2.67 -22.55
C PHE A 219 -36.88 2.21 -23.33
N ASP A 220 -36.92 0.96 -23.78
CA ASP A 220 -35.94 0.35 -24.67
C ASP A 220 -36.69 -0.72 -25.48
N THR A 221 -37.09 -0.39 -26.71
CA THR A 221 -37.88 -1.26 -27.60
C THR A 221 -37.49 -1.05 -29.04
N ASP A 222 -37.39 -2.13 -29.82
CA ASP A 222 -37.20 -2.09 -31.27
C ASP A 222 -36.03 -1.22 -31.76
N GLY A 223 -34.93 -1.22 -31.01
CA GLY A 223 -33.74 -0.42 -31.31
C GLY A 223 -33.85 1.06 -30.94
N ARG A 224 -34.95 1.47 -30.30
CA ARG A 224 -35.17 2.80 -29.74
C ARG A 224 -35.07 2.74 -28.24
N TYR A 225 -34.44 3.75 -27.64
CA TYR A 225 -34.33 3.82 -26.19
C TYR A 225 -34.37 5.25 -25.71
N GLY A 226 -34.68 5.46 -24.44
CA GLY A 226 -34.72 6.81 -23.89
C GLY A 226 -35.52 6.93 -22.61
N VAL A 227 -35.94 8.15 -22.33
CA VAL A 227 -36.72 8.49 -21.14
C VAL A 227 -37.78 9.53 -21.49
N LEU A 228 -39.01 9.29 -21.03
CA LEU A 228 -40.11 10.24 -21.02
C LEU A 228 -40.30 10.74 -19.59
N ALA A 229 -40.59 12.03 -19.41
CA ALA A 229 -40.81 12.63 -18.10
C ALA A 229 -41.82 13.78 -18.15
N LEU A 230 -42.35 14.15 -16.98
CA LEU A 230 -43.14 15.35 -16.77
C LEU A 230 -42.31 16.43 -16.05
N PRO A 231 -42.46 17.71 -16.40
CA PRO A 231 -41.68 18.78 -15.78
C PRO A 231 -42.08 18.97 -14.32
N LYS A 232 -41.10 19.24 -13.43
CA LYS A 232 -41.40 19.44 -12.01
C LYS A 232 -42.32 20.62 -11.73
N VAL A 233 -42.20 21.67 -12.54
CA VAL A 233 -42.94 22.92 -12.43
C VAL A 233 -43.67 23.16 -13.74
N ALA A 234 -44.92 23.60 -13.67
CA ALA A 234 -45.65 24.04 -14.86
C ALA A 234 -44.91 25.21 -15.51
N GLY A 235 -44.40 25.00 -16.72
CA GLY A 235 -43.57 25.95 -17.47
C GLY A 235 -43.39 25.49 -18.92
N PRO A 236 -42.65 26.25 -19.75
CA PRO A 236 -42.34 25.84 -21.11
C PRO A 236 -41.63 24.48 -21.10
N SER A 237 -42.11 23.54 -21.91
CA SER A 237 -41.50 22.22 -22.02
C SER A 237 -40.06 22.37 -22.51
N PRO A 238 -39.08 21.72 -21.87
CA PRO A 238 -37.72 21.67 -22.39
C PRO A 238 -37.61 20.85 -23.69
N GLY A 239 -38.70 20.24 -24.15
CA GLY A 239 -38.78 19.46 -25.39
C GLY A 239 -38.09 18.11 -25.30
N PHE A 240 -38.10 17.39 -26.42
CA PHE A 240 -37.44 16.10 -26.58
C PHE A 240 -36.10 16.27 -27.29
N LYS A 241 -35.02 15.91 -26.59
CA LYS A 241 -33.71 15.80 -27.24
C LYS A 241 -33.71 14.56 -28.11
N ILE A 242 -33.50 14.75 -29.42
CA ILE A 242 -33.39 13.64 -30.37
C ILE A 242 -31.93 13.28 -30.56
N VAL A 243 -31.61 12.01 -30.30
CA VAL A 243 -30.26 11.46 -30.29
C VAL A 243 -30.14 10.39 -31.37
N MET A 244 -29.10 10.50 -32.18
CA MET A 244 -28.74 9.52 -33.21
C MET A 244 -27.26 9.18 -33.09
N GLY A 245 -26.91 7.90 -33.13
CA GLY A 245 -25.54 7.40 -33.00
C GLY A 245 -24.84 7.95 -31.75
N GLY A 246 -25.58 8.11 -30.64
CA GLY A 246 -25.07 8.67 -29.40
C GLY A 246 -24.85 10.20 -29.37
N THR A 247 -25.28 10.92 -30.41
CA THR A 247 -25.15 12.38 -30.49
C THR A 247 -26.50 13.07 -30.52
N TRP A 248 -26.65 14.11 -29.71
CA TRP A 248 -27.83 14.98 -29.68
C TRP A 248 -27.85 15.88 -30.91
N ILE A 249 -28.82 15.63 -31.80
CA ILE A 249 -28.99 16.33 -33.07
C ILE A 249 -29.73 17.65 -32.86
N THR A 250 -30.94 17.56 -32.31
CA THR A 250 -31.89 18.68 -32.17
C THR A 250 -32.81 18.46 -30.97
N THR A 251 -33.53 19.50 -30.56
CA THR A 251 -34.61 19.41 -29.57
C THR A 251 -35.93 19.75 -30.25
N LEU A 252 -36.90 18.84 -30.17
CA LEU A 252 -38.21 18.99 -30.78
C LEU A 252 -39.30 19.11 -29.71
N ASP A 253 -40.28 19.98 -29.95
CA ASP A 253 -41.56 19.87 -29.27
C ASP A 253 -42.39 18.80 -29.98
N LEU A 254 -42.87 17.80 -29.22
CA LEU A 254 -43.61 16.65 -29.74
C LEU A 254 -45.02 16.58 -29.11
N PRO A 255 -45.92 17.53 -29.44
CA PRO A 255 -47.30 17.49 -28.97
C PRO A 255 -48.04 16.21 -29.41
N GLU A 256 -47.56 15.52 -30.44
CA GLU A 256 -48.07 14.25 -30.94
C GLU A 256 -47.95 13.10 -29.93
N LEU A 257 -47.09 13.25 -28.91
CA LEU A 257 -47.01 12.32 -27.76
C LEU A 257 -48.06 12.63 -26.69
N GLY A 258 -48.94 13.61 -26.90
CA GLY A 258 -50.06 13.93 -26.05
C GLY A 258 -49.74 14.90 -24.92
N ILE A 259 -50.81 15.38 -24.29
CA ILE A 259 -50.76 16.33 -23.17
C ILE A 259 -51.36 15.64 -21.94
N VAL A 260 -50.66 15.71 -20.81
CA VAL A 260 -51.17 15.19 -19.53
C VAL A 260 -51.91 16.30 -18.81
N GLN A 261 -53.18 16.06 -18.46
CA GLN A 261 -53.99 16.99 -17.68
C GLN A 261 -54.00 16.57 -16.19
N MET A 262 -53.41 17.39 -15.32
CA MET A 262 -53.31 17.13 -13.87
C MET A 262 -54.23 18.08 -13.09
N PRO A 263 -54.91 17.65 -12.01
CA PRO A 263 -55.65 18.56 -11.14
C PRO A 263 -54.69 19.49 -10.38
N ASP A 264 -54.93 20.81 -10.41
CA ASP A 264 -54.07 21.82 -9.78
C ASP A 264 -54.38 22.08 -8.29
N GLY A 265 -55.25 21.26 -7.70
CA GLY A 265 -55.75 21.43 -6.33
C GLY A 265 -56.73 22.60 -6.15
N ARG A 266 -56.99 23.41 -7.19
CA ARG A 266 -57.92 24.55 -7.20
C ARG A 266 -59.14 24.32 -8.11
N GLY A 267 -59.28 23.12 -8.65
CA GLY A 267 -60.35 22.76 -9.57
C GLY A 267 -60.05 23.07 -11.04
N HIS A 268 -58.86 23.58 -11.38
CA HIS A 268 -58.39 23.69 -12.75
C HIS A 268 -57.53 22.47 -13.14
N ARG A 269 -57.38 22.25 -14.45
CA ARG A 269 -56.51 21.22 -15.00
C ARG A 269 -55.25 21.86 -15.57
N LEU A 270 -54.11 21.57 -14.95
CA LEU A 270 -52.79 21.92 -15.48
C LEU A 270 -52.48 21.01 -16.68
N ARG A 271 -52.26 21.63 -17.84
CA ARG A 271 -51.79 20.93 -19.05
C ARG A 271 -50.28 20.89 -19.01
N GLN A 272 -49.71 19.69 -18.97
CA GLN A 272 -48.27 19.48 -19.00
C GLN A 272 -47.89 18.71 -20.27
N HIS A 273 -46.93 19.26 -21.00
CA HIS A 273 -46.31 18.59 -22.12
C HIS A 273 -45.25 17.62 -21.60
N LEU A 274 -45.18 16.45 -22.22
CA LEU A 274 -44.10 15.52 -21.98
C LEU A 274 -42.79 16.09 -22.52
N PHE A 275 -41.68 15.66 -21.92
CA PHE A 275 -40.34 15.97 -22.40
C PHE A 275 -39.43 14.76 -22.14
N GLY A 276 -38.23 14.77 -22.72
CA GLY A 276 -37.39 13.59 -22.60
C GLY A 276 -36.17 13.57 -23.48
N VAL A 277 -35.59 12.37 -23.58
CA VAL A 277 -34.56 12.05 -24.56
C VAL A 277 -35.04 10.84 -25.34
N ILE A 278 -34.95 10.92 -26.66
CA ILE A 278 -35.30 9.83 -27.58
C ILE A 278 -34.07 9.51 -28.41
N CYS A 279 -33.58 8.28 -28.27
CA CYS A 279 -32.50 7.74 -29.07
C CYS A 279 -33.12 6.81 -30.13
N ASP A 280 -33.05 7.21 -31.40
CA ASP A 280 -33.56 6.42 -32.53
C ASP A 280 -32.66 6.60 -33.76
N ASP A 281 -31.85 5.59 -34.02
CA ASP A 281 -30.93 5.58 -35.16
C ASP A 281 -31.64 5.39 -36.51
N GLY A 282 -32.93 5.03 -36.52
CA GLY A 282 -33.75 4.87 -37.72
C GLY A 282 -34.24 6.18 -38.33
N LEU A 283 -34.08 7.31 -37.62
CA LEU A 283 -34.47 8.62 -38.11
C LEU A 283 -33.58 9.11 -39.27
N ARG A 284 -34.08 10.11 -40.01
CA ARG A 284 -33.30 10.78 -41.05
C ARG A 284 -32.93 12.20 -40.62
N LYS A 285 -31.64 12.53 -40.70
CA LYS A 285 -31.14 13.90 -40.53
C LYS A 285 -31.44 14.74 -41.78
N THR A 286 -31.64 16.04 -41.60
CA THR A 286 -31.60 17.02 -42.69
C THR A 286 -30.24 17.00 -43.41
N ALA A 287 -30.17 17.58 -44.60
CA ALA A 287 -28.95 17.54 -45.43
C ALA A 287 -27.72 18.14 -44.72
N ASP A 288 -27.92 19.14 -43.87
CA ASP A 288 -26.91 19.84 -43.08
C ASP A 288 -26.62 19.19 -41.71
N GLY A 289 -27.31 18.08 -41.39
CA GLY A 289 -27.14 17.32 -40.15
C GLY A 289 -27.70 18.00 -38.89
N ALA A 290 -28.37 19.15 -39.01
CA ALA A 290 -28.76 19.97 -37.85
C ALA A 290 -30.15 19.65 -37.28
N ASP A 291 -31.01 18.97 -38.04
CA ASP A 291 -32.40 18.68 -37.65
C ASP A 291 -32.86 17.30 -38.18
N ILE A 292 -34.10 16.92 -37.87
CA ILE A 292 -34.71 15.63 -38.25
C ILE A 292 -35.80 15.83 -39.30
N VAL A 293 -35.79 14.99 -40.33
CA VAL A 293 -36.81 14.97 -41.38
C VAL A 293 -38.08 14.32 -40.83
N ARG A 294 -39.21 15.01 -40.93
CA ARG A 294 -40.54 14.52 -40.50
C ARG A 294 -41.18 13.58 -41.53
N ASP A 295 -40.52 12.46 -41.82
CA ASP A 295 -40.99 11.45 -42.78
C ASP A 295 -41.63 10.23 -42.10
N ARG A 296 -41.80 9.13 -42.83
CA ARG A 296 -42.38 7.88 -42.30
C ARG A 296 -41.68 7.39 -41.04
N SER A 297 -40.34 7.40 -41.00
CA SER A 297 -39.59 6.89 -39.85
C SER A 297 -39.81 7.74 -38.59
N PHE A 298 -39.99 9.05 -38.76
CA PHE A 298 -40.39 9.95 -37.66
C PHE A 298 -41.79 9.61 -37.12
N HIS A 299 -42.76 9.31 -37.99
CA HIS A 299 -44.10 8.92 -37.55
C HIS A 299 -44.10 7.54 -36.87
N GLU A 300 -43.31 6.59 -37.36
CA GLU A 300 -43.12 5.27 -36.72
C GLU A 300 -42.50 5.41 -35.32
N MET A 301 -41.53 6.31 -35.14
CA MET A 301 -40.99 6.65 -33.82
C MET A 301 -42.10 7.16 -32.90
N LEU A 302 -42.92 8.13 -33.35
CA LEU A 302 -44.02 8.67 -32.54
C LEU A 302 -45.00 7.58 -32.11
N LYS A 303 -45.39 6.68 -33.03
CA LYS A 303 -46.28 5.55 -32.73
C LYS A 303 -45.70 4.61 -31.70
N ALA A 304 -44.41 4.26 -31.84
CA ALA A 304 -43.73 3.40 -30.89
C ALA A 304 -43.66 4.02 -29.48
N LEU A 305 -43.66 5.35 -29.38
CA LEU A 305 -43.57 6.07 -28.10
C LEU A 305 -44.91 6.32 -27.42
N GLN A 306 -46.03 6.38 -28.16
CA GLN A 306 -47.35 6.63 -27.59
C GLN A 306 -47.77 5.67 -26.46
N PRO A 307 -47.51 4.34 -26.54
CA PRO A 307 -47.80 3.43 -25.43
C PRO A 307 -47.06 3.80 -24.14
N PHE A 308 -45.81 4.24 -24.24
CA PHE A 308 -45.02 4.68 -23.08
C PHE A 308 -45.53 6.02 -22.55
N ALA A 309 -45.89 6.96 -23.42
CA ALA A 309 -46.50 8.23 -23.01
C ALA A 309 -47.82 8.00 -22.23
N ARG A 310 -48.67 7.09 -22.72
CA ARG A 310 -49.88 6.66 -22.02
C ARG A 310 -49.57 5.99 -20.69
N GLN A 311 -48.64 5.02 -20.68
CA GLN A 311 -48.23 4.33 -19.45
C GLN A 311 -47.69 5.31 -18.40
N LEU A 312 -46.94 6.33 -18.81
CA LEU A 312 -46.44 7.35 -17.91
C LEU A 312 -47.58 8.19 -17.32
N ALA A 313 -48.56 8.56 -18.14
CA ALA A 313 -49.75 9.28 -17.67
C ALA A 313 -50.60 8.44 -16.71
N ASP A 314 -50.79 7.15 -16.99
CA ASP A 314 -51.57 6.22 -16.16
C ASP A 314 -50.97 6.00 -14.77
N ARG A 315 -49.64 6.16 -14.61
CA ARG A 315 -48.96 6.05 -13.31
C ARG A 315 -49.21 7.22 -12.37
N LEU A 316 -49.86 8.28 -12.84
CA LEU A 316 -50.20 9.43 -12.02
C LEU A 316 -51.54 9.15 -11.34
N GLU A 317 -51.50 8.73 -10.06
CA GLU A 317 -52.70 8.42 -9.28
C GLU A 317 -53.64 9.63 -9.21
N GLY A 318 -54.86 9.47 -9.74
CA GLY A 318 -55.94 10.47 -9.66
C GLY A 318 -56.28 11.15 -11.00
N ALA A 319 -57.30 10.63 -11.70
CA ALA A 319 -58.04 11.26 -12.81
C ALA A 319 -57.23 12.05 -13.87
N ALA A 320 -55.95 11.73 -14.07
CA ALA A 320 -55.16 12.32 -15.13
C ALA A 320 -55.73 11.88 -16.48
N HIS A 321 -56.17 12.84 -17.29
CA HIS A 321 -56.66 12.54 -18.63
C HIS A 321 -55.51 12.70 -19.62
N TYR A 322 -55.15 11.61 -20.27
CA TYR A 322 -54.19 11.59 -21.37
C TYR A 322 -54.93 11.67 -22.70
N GLU A 323 -54.67 12.72 -23.47
CA GLU A 323 -55.21 12.93 -24.80
C GLU A 323 -54.10 12.67 -25.83
N ALA A 324 -54.13 11.50 -26.47
CA ALA A 324 -53.20 11.15 -27.53
C ALA A 324 -53.79 11.54 -28.90
N PRO A 325 -53.10 12.35 -29.71
CA PRO A 325 -53.52 12.61 -31.09
C PRO A 325 -53.50 11.32 -31.92
N GLU A 326 -54.49 11.14 -32.81
CA GLU A 326 -54.46 10.05 -33.79
C GLU A 326 -53.26 10.22 -34.73
N LEU A 327 -52.38 9.22 -34.77
CA LEU A 327 -51.26 9.17 -35.71
C LEU A 327 -51.69 8.44 -36.99
N PRO A 328 -51.28 8.89 -38.19
CA PRO A 328 -51.69 8.28 -39.46
C PRO A 328 -51.22 6.82 -39.54
N ASP A 329 -52.12 5.88 -39.88
CA ASP A 329 -51.85 4.43 -39.97
C ASP A 329 -50.69 4.08 -40.92
N GLY A 330 -49.88 3.09 -40.54
CA GLY A 330 -48.65 2.71 -41.22
C GLY A 330 -48.25 1.30 -40.79
N GLU A 331 -47.91 0.46 -41.77
CA GLU A 331 -47.74 -0.99 -41.64
C GLU A 331 -46.51 -1.39 -40.79
N GLU A 332 -46.70 -2.32 -39.84
CA GLU A 332 -45.70 -2.85 -38.91
C GLU A 332 -44.76 -3.88 -39.56
N GLY A 333 -43.45 -3.79 -39.25
CA GLY A 333 -42.42 -4.74 -39.68
C GLY A 333 -41.83 -5.54 -38.51
N ASP A 334 -41.73 -6.85 -38.71
CA ASP A 334 -41.41 -7.91 -37.73
C ASP A 334 -39.91 -8.06 -37.40
N ARG A 335 -39.53 -8.20 -36.10
CA ARG A 335 -38.23 -8.73 -35.63
C ARG A 335 -38.27 -9.42 -34.24
N SER A 336 -37.51 -10.51 -34.12
CA SER A 336 -37.44 -11.48 -33.00
C SER A 336 -36.34 -11.21 -31.92
N PRO A 337 -36.45 -11.80 -30.70
CA PRO A 337 -35.52 -11.61 -29.57
C PRO A 337 -34.62 -12.85 -29.25
N LEU A 338 -33.55 -12.68 -28.43
CA LEU A 338 -32.73 -13.76 -27.85
C LEU A 338 -32.22 -13.45 -26.40
N PRO A 339 -31.79 -14.47 -25.60
CA PRO A 339 -32.14 -14.61 -24.17
C PRO A 339 -30.97 -14.62 -23.13
N ARG A 340 -31.30 -14.99 -21.86
CA ARG A 340 -30.61 -14.83 -20.53
C ARG A 340 -29.61 -15.94 -20.06
N PHE A 341 -28.69 -15.55 -19.14
CA PHE A 341 -27.92 -16.16 -17.96
C PHE A 341 -27.87 -17.70 -17.71
N ILE A 342 -26.85 -18.36 -17.08
CA ILE A 342 -26.22 -18.27 -15.71
C ILE A 342 -24.79 -19.00 -15.64
N PRO A 343 -24.06 -19.23 -14.49
CA PRO A 343 -22.73 -18.64 -14.10
C PRO A 343 -21.54 -19.62 -13.70
N LEU A 344 -20.41 -19.03 -13.23
CA LEU A 344 -19.36 -19.46 -12.23
C LEU A 344 -17.93 -19.83 -12.72
N LEU A 345 -16.89 -19.30 -12.03
CA LEU A 345 -15.51 -19.79 -11.71
C LEU A 345 -14.72 -18.61 -11.08
N ARG A 346 -13.93 -18.62 -9.98
CA ARG A 346 -13.47 -19.64 -8.99
C ARG A 346 -12.46 -19.02 -7.97
N GLN A 347 -12.81 -18.85 -6.69
CA GLN A 347 -11.85 -18.59 -5.58
C GLN A 347 -11.10 -17.25 -5.60
N GLY A 348 -11.73 -16.21 -5.05
CA GLY A 348 -11.05 -15.12 -4.36
C GLY A 348 -11.66 -14.98 -2.96
N GLN A 349 -10.84 -14.75 -1.92
CA GLN A 349 -11.38 -14.33 -0.63
C GLN A 349 -12.24 -13.07 -0.87
N GLY A 350 -13.47 -13.06 -0.37
CA GLY A 350 -14.35 -11.90 -0.49
C GLY A 350 -13.69 -10.69 0.17
N LEU A 351 -13.56 -9.59 -0.58
CA LEU A 351 -13.19 -8.30 0.00
C LEU A 351 -14.39 -7.76 0.80
N PRO A 352 -14.20 -7.37 2.06
CA PRO A 352 -15.29 -6.75 2.82
C PRO A 352 -15.70 -5.41 2.18
N PRO A 353 -16.98 -5.03 2.18
CA PRO A 353 -17.47 -3.81 1.52
C PRO A 353 -16.75 -2.53 1.94
N GLU A 354 -16.37 -2.43 3.21
CA GLU A 354 -15.59 -1.31 3.76
C GLU A 354 -14.17 -1.20 3.19
N GLU A 355 -13.60 -2.30 2.68
CA GLU A 355 -12.33 -2.25 1.96
C GLU A 355 -12.52 -1.70 0.54
N ILE A 356 -13.61 -2.09 -0.12
CA ILE A 356 -13.92 -1.59 -1.45
C ILE A 356 -14.21 -0.08 -1.42
N ALA A 357 -14.86 0.41 -0.35
CA ALA A 357 -15.09 1.84 -0.11
C ALA A 357 -13.80 2.67 0.00
N SER A 358 -12.68 2.08 0.42
CA SER A 358 -11.38 2.76 0.52
C SER A 358 -10.63 2.90 -0.81
N LEU A 359 -11.16 2.33 -1.90
CA LEU A 359 -10.51 2.29 -3.23
C LEU A 359 -10.99 3.40 -4.19
N VAL A 360 -11.64 4.46 -3.68
CA VAL A 360 -12.27 5.51 -4.51
C VAL A 360 -11.29 6.20 -5.46
N ASP A 361 -10.03 6.34 -5.03
CA ASP A 361 -9.01 7.03 -5.82
C ASP A 361 -8.24 6.09 -6.76
N GLU A 362 -8.53 4.79 -6.74
CA GLU A 362 -7.86 3.78 -7.55
C GLU A 362 -8.75 3.26 -8.70
N PRO A 363 -8.18 3.03 -9.88
CA PRO A 363 -8.88 2.44 -11.00
C PRO A 363 -9.13 0.95 -10.72
N LEU A 364 -10.41 0.61 -10.52
CA LEU A 364 -10.84 -0.73 -10.16
C LEU A 364 -11.43 -1.43 -11.39
N PHE A 365 -10.81 -2.54 -11.78
CA PHE A 365 -11.29 -3.36 -12.88
C PHE A 365 -12.09 -4.53 -12.35
N TRP A 366 -12.94 -5.09 -13.18
CA TRP A 366 -13.60 -6.36 -12.89
C TRP A 366 -13.73 -7.20 -14.16
N VAL A 367 -13.76 -8.51 -13.99
CA VAL A 367 -13.95 -9.49 -15.05
C VAL A 367 -15.13 -10.35 -14.68
N ALA A 368 -15.95 -10.70 -15.69
CA ALA A 368 -16.99 -11.68 -15.45
C ALA A 368 -16.35 -13.07 -15.22
N PRO A 369 -16.90 -13.92 -14.34
CA PRO A 369 -16.36 -15.26 -14.08
C PRO A 369 -16.06 -16.06 -15.37
N GLU A 370 -16.90 -15.93 -16.39
CA GLU A 370 -16.76 -16.59 -17.70
C GLU A 370 -15.60 -16.07 -18.56
N GLU A 371 -15.20 -14.81 -18.39
CA GLU A 371 -14.14 -14.15 -19.17
C GLU A 371 -12.76 -14.34 -18.50
N ARG A 372 -12.74 -14.77 -17.23
CA ARG A 372 -11.53 -14.82 -16.41
C ARG A 372 -10.40 -15.60 -17.04
N ASP A 373 -10.62 -16.87 -17.40
CA ASP A 373 -9.55 -17.73 -17.88
C ASP A 373 -8.94 -17.20 -19.17
N SER A 374 -9.76 -16.55 -20.01
CA SER A 374 -9.30 -15.94 -21.25
C SER A 374 -8.35 -14.76 -21.03
N ILE A 375 -8.51 -14.03 -19.91
CA ILE A 375 -7.71 -12.84 -19.62
C ILE A 375 -6.67 -13.08 -18.52
N ALA A 376 -6.72 -14.18 -17.78
CA ALA A 376 -5.95 -14.42 -16.55
C ALA A 376 -4.45 -14.18 -16.73
N THR A 377 -3.88 -14.65 -17.83
CA THR A 377 -2.46 -14.46 -18.15
C THR A 377 -2.09 -12.99 -18.38
N GLN A 378 -2.98 -12.19 -18.98
CA GLN A 378 -2.72 -10.76 -19.21
C GLN A 378 -3.05 -9.91 -17.99
N ALA A 379 -4.09 -10.30 -17.24
CA ALA A 379 -4.52 -9.67 -16.00
C ALA A 379 -3.64 -10.07 -14.80
N ASP A 380 -2.61 -10.90 -15.01
CA ASP A 380 -1.66 -11.29 -13.98
C ASP A 380 -1.02 -10.04 -13.34
N PRO A 381 -0.94 -9.95 -11.99
CA PRO A 381 -0.44 -8.78 -11.30
C PRO A 381 0.97 -8.30 -11.74
N SER A 382 1.81 -9.22 -12.25
CA SER A 382 3.14 -8.86 -12.77
C SER A 382 3.08 -8.07 -14.08
N ARG A 383 2.00 -8.24 -14.85
CA ARG A 383 1.76 -7.64 -16.18
C ARG A 383 0.74 -6.52 -16.14
N PHE A 384 -0.28 -6.64 -15.30
CA PHE A 384 -1.36 -5.69 -15.13
C PHE A 384 -1.41 -5.22 -13.67
N PRO A 385 -0.86 -4.03 -13.33
CA PRO A 385 -0.65 -3.63 -11.94
C PRO A 385 -1.92 -3.15 -11.22
N TYR A 386 -3.10 -3.29 -11.84
CA TYR A 386 -4.37 -2.80 -11.30
C TYR A 386 -5.22 -3.95 -10.75
N ARG A 387 -6.01 -3.67 -9.71
CA ARG A 387 -6.90 -4.65 -9.12
C ARG A 387 -7.99 -5.05 -10.12
N VAL A 388 -8.14 -6.36 -10.33
CA VAL A 388 -9.23 -6.95 -11.11
C VAL A 388 -10.10 -7.78 -10.16
N LEU A 389 -11.35 -7.37 -9.99
CA LEU A 389 -12.35 -8.10 -9.23
C LEU A 389 -13.04 -9.13 -10.11
N GLU A 390 -13.30 -10.32 -9.59
CA GLU A 390 -14.22 -11.24 -10.24
C GLU A 390 -15.65 -10.88 -9.78
N LEU A 391 -16.45 -10.30 -10.68
CA LEU A 391 -17.81 -9.85 -10.35
C LEU A 391 -18.78 -10.31 -11.44
N ARG A 392 -19.99 -10.72 -11.06
CA ARG A 392 -21.11 -10.77 -11.99
C ARG A 392 -21.63 -9.37 -12.26
N GLU A 393 -22.29 -9.17 -13.38
CA GLU A 393 -22.90 -7.86 -13.70
C GLU A 393 -23.80 -7.32 -12.58
N ALA A 394 -24.59 -8.17 -11.93
CA ALA A 394 -25.47 -7.76 -10.82
C ALA A 394 -24.68 -7.33 -9.58
N GLU A 395 -23.54 -7.96 -9.33
CA GLU A 395 -22.65 -7.64 -8.21
C GLU A 395 -21.91 -6.33 -8.49
N ALA A 396 -21.40 -6.15 -9.71
CA ALA A 396 -20.78 -4.89 -10.14
C ALA A 396 -21.77 -3.71 -10.10
N ARG A 397 -23.05 -3.93 -10.46
CA ARG A 397 -24.12 -2.92 -10.30
C ARG A 397 -24.37 -2.61 -8.83
N THR A 398 -24.59 -3.61 -8.00
CA THR A 398 -24.79 -3.44 -6.55
C THR A 398 -23.63 -2.67 -5.92
N LEU A 399 -22.40 -3.04 -6.26
CA LEU A 399 -21.18 -2.42 -5.74
C LEU A 399 -21.06 -0.95 -6.18
N SER A 400 -21.40 -0.66 -7.43
CA SER A 400 -21.50 0.71 -7.93
C SER A 400 -22.59 1.51 -7.23
N ASP A 401 -23.74 0.91 -6.92
CA ASP A 401 -24.87 1.61 -6.30
C ASP A 401 -24.55 1.95 -4.84
N LEU A 402 -23.86 1.04 -4.14
CA LEU A 402 -23.38 1.25 -2.77
C LEU A 402 -22.26 2.29 -2.69
N HIS A 403 -21.39 2.36 -3.70
CA HIS A 403 -20.25 3.26 -3.74
C HIS A 403 -20.16 4.00 -5.08
N PRO A 404 -20.98 5.07 -5.29
CA PRO A 404 -21.04 5.79 -6.56
C PRO A 404 -19.71 6.43 -6.98
N ALA A 405 -18.81 6.67 -6.03
CA ALA A 405 -17.49 7.22 -6.28
C ALA A 405 -16.49 6.20 -6.87
N LEU A 406 -16.77 4.89 -6.77
CA LEU A 406 -15.90 3.87 -7.35
C LEU A 406 -16.03 3.81 -8.87
N THR A 407 -14.89 3.94 -9.54
CA THR A 407 -14.80 3.76 -10.99
C THR A 407 -14.54 2.29 -11.33
N LEU A 408 -15.60 1.48 -11.34
CA LEU A 408 -15.58 0.07 -11.78
C LEU A 408 -15.56 -0.04 -13.32
N ARG A 409 -14.59 -0.77 -13.87
CA ARG A 409 -14.42 -1.01 -15.33
C ARG A 409 -14.40 -2.49 -15.66
N ARG A 410 -15.23 -2.94 -16.61
CA ARG A 410 -15.25 -4.36 -17.04
C ARG A 410 -14.09 -4.65 -17.99
N LEU A 411 -13.46 -5.81 -17.85
CA LEU A 411 -12.51 -6.41 -18.77
C LEU A 411 -13.19 -7.63 -19.39
N THR A 412 -13.36 -7.65 -20.71
CA THR A 412 -14.04 -8.73 -21.44
C THR A 412 -13.09 -9.58 -22.29
N SER A 413 -11.89 -9.07 -22.57
CA SER A 413 -10.90 -9.72 -23.42
C SER A 413 -9.46 -9.36 -23.05
N THR A 414 -8.49 -10.12 -23.55
CA THR A 414 -7.06 -9.79 -23.44
C THR A 414 -6.74 -8.43 -24.04
N ALA A 415 -7.45 -8.04 -25.11
CA ALA A 415 -7.32 -6.73 -25.74
C ALA A 415 -7.72 -5.59 -24.79
N ASP A 416 -8.74 -5.79 -23.94
CA ASP A 416 -9.14 -4.80 -22.92
C ASP A 416 -8.05 -4.63 -21.86
N VAL A 417 -7.44 -5.74 -21.43
CA VAL A 417 -6.33 -5.70 -20.47
C VAL A 417 -5.13 -4.97 -21.07
N ASP A 418 -4.75 -5.30 -22.30
CA ASP A 418 -3.65 -4.64 -23.00
C ASP A 418 -3.91 -3.17 -23.29
N PHE A 419 -5.16 -2.82 -23.58
CA PHE A 419 -5.57 -1.44 -23.76
C PHE A 419 -5.51 -0.66 -22.45
N ALA A 420 -6.16 -1.16 -21.38
CA ALA A 420 -6.13 -0.54 -20.07
C ALA A 420 -4.69 -0.38 -19.58
N ARG A 421 -3.86 -1.41 -19.76
CA ARG A 421 -2.43 -1.37 -19.49
C ARG A 421 -1.75 -0.23 -20.26
N ARG A 422 -1.90 -0.16 -21.58
CA ARG A 422 -1.25 0.87 -22.41
C ARG A 422 -1.73 2.28 -22.09
N VAL A 423 -3.03 2.50 -21.94
CA VAL A 423 -3.59 3.82 -21.62
C VAL A 423 -3.09 4.30 -20.28
N MET A 424 -3.07 3.43 -19.28
CA MET A 424 -2.68 3.83 -17.95
C MET A 424 -1.16 3.93 -17.80
N GLN A 425 -0.40 3.07 -18.48
CA GLN A 425 1.06 3.14 -18.52
C GLN A 425 1.61 4.33 -19.32
N ARG A 426 0.83 4.94 -20.24
CA ARG A 426 1.26 6.16 -20.96
C ARG A 426 1.68 7.29 -20.02
N ASN A 427 1.13 7.34 -18.81
CA ASN A 427 1.45 8.35 -17.80
C ASN A 427 2.33 7.81 -16.65
N LEU A 428 2.72 6.53 -16.69
CA LEU A 428 3.59 5.91 -15.70
C LEU A 428 5.04 5.95 -16.18
N SER A 429 5.86 6.73 -15.51
CA SER A 429 7.31 6.64 -15.59
C SER A 429 7.79 5.78 -14.43
N HIS A 430 8.64 4.79 -14.71
CA HIS A 430 9.28 3.98 -13.69
C HIS A 430 10.71 3.66 -14.10
N ALA A 431 11.57 3.43 -13.12
CA ALA A 431 12.87 2.79 -13.31
C ALA A 431 12.74 1.32 -12.89
N GLU A 432 13.30 0.40 -13.68
CA GLU A 432 13.27 -1.03 -13.40
C GLU A 432 14.70 -1.54 -13.26
N LEU A 433 14.97 -2.27 -12.17
CA LEU A 433 16.21 -2.97 -11.92
C LEU A 433 15.93 -4.47 -11.90
N VAL A 434 16.68 -5.23 -12.70
CA VAL A 434 16.56 -6.69 -12.80
C VAL A 434 17.82 -7.33 -12.25
N LEU A 435 17.68 -8.20 -11.26
CA LEU A 435 18.78 -8.83 -10.52
C LEU A 435 18.61 -10.35 -10.51
N HIS A 436 19.73 -11.06 -10.37
CA HIS A 436 19.78 -12.50 -10.14
C HIS A 436 20.40 -12.76 -8.77
N PRO A 437 19.61 -12.87 -7.69
CA PRO A 437 20.15 -12.97 -6.34
C PRO A 437 20.94 -14.27 -6.14
N GLU A 438 22.09 -14.16 -5.49
CA GLU A 438 22.89 -15.31 -5.10
C GLU A 438 22.17 -16.13 -4.01
N GLY A 439 22.39 -17.45 -3.99
CA GLY A 439 21.77 -18.36 -3.02
C GLY A 439 20.34 -18.78 -3.32
N LEU A 440 19.72 -18.21 -4.36
CA LEU A 440 18.43 -18.68 -4.90
C LEU A 440 18.64 -19.66 -6.07
N PRO A 441 17.60 -20.43 -6.48
CA PRO A 441 17.70 -21.31 -7.64
C PRO A 441 18.21 -20.58 -8.89
N PRO A 442 18.99 -21.23 -9.77
CA PRO A 442 19.46 -20.61 -11.00
C PRO A 442 18.28 -20.13 -11.85
N ASN A 443 18.45 -19.00 -12.54
CA ASN A 443 17.41 -18.27 -13.29
C ASN A 443 16.34 -17.60 -12.45
N THR A 444 16.49 -17.56 -11.12
CA THR A 444 15.66 -16.68 -10.28
C THR A 444 15.96 -15.22 -10.64
N THR A 445 14.89 -14.45 -10.85
CA THR A 445 14.98 -13.05 -11.24
C THR A 445 14.22 -12.20 -10.24
N LEU A 446 14.88 -11.20 -9.65
CA LEU A 446 14.25 -10.18 -8.82
C LEU A 446 14.13 -8.90 -9.65
N ARG A 447 12.90 -8.44 -9.90
CA ARG A 447 12.63 -7.14 -10.52
C ARG A 447 12.19 -6.16 -9.45
N LEU A 448 12.91 -5.06 -9.34
CA LEU A 448 12.54 -3.94 -8.50
C LEU A 448 12.13 -2.78 -9.41
N ARG A 449 10.92 -2.25 -9.24
CA ARG A 449 10.43 -1.09 -10.01
C ARG A 449 10.21 0.09 -9.08
N LEU A 450 10.91 1.20 -9.32
CA LEU A 450 10.63 2.49 -8.70
C LEU A 450 9.64 3.27 -9.58
N HIS A 451 8.44 3.50 -9.08
CA HIS A 451 7.39 4.26 -9.76
C HIS A 451 7.68 5.77 -9.60
N LEU A 452 8.16 6.41 -10.65
CA LEU A 452 8.53 7.84 -10.68
C LEU A 452 7.28 8.72 -10.79
N SER A 453 6.31 8.32 -11.62
CA SER A 453 4.98 8.96 -11.74
C SER A 453 3.85 7.94 -11.68
N GLY A 454 2.68 8.40 -11.23
CA GLY A 454 1.45 7.61 -11.09
C GLY A 454 1.40 6.71 -9.84
N PRO A 455 0.25 6.04 -9.64
CA PRO A 455 -0.01 5.23 -8.46
C PRO A 455 0.86 3.97 -8.45
N GLU A 456 1.26 3.55 -7.26
CA GLU A 456 1.84 2.22 -7.05
C GLU A 456 0.83 1.13 -7.43
N PRO A 457 1.30 -0.09 -7.74
CA PRO A 457 0.40 -1.23 -7.92
C PRO A 457 -0.50 -1.37 -6.68
N GLY A 458 -1.81 -1.23 -6.86
CA GLY A 458 -2.77 -1.07 -5.77
C GLY A 458 -2.97 -2.31 -4.91
N TRP A 459 -2.17 -3.36 -5.04
CA TRP A 459 -2.33 -4.61 -4.32
C TRP A 459 -2.06 -4.39 -2.81
N GLY A 460 -3.07 -4.62 -1.95
CA GLY A 460 -2.97 -4.59 -0.48
C GLY A 460 -3.08 -3.22 0.23
N ARG A 461 -3.26 -3.26 1.55
CA ARG A 461 -3.23 -2.09 2.47
C ARG A 461 -1.85 -1.93 3.11
N GLY A 462 -1.55 -0.72 3.58
CA GLY A 462 -0.38 -0.41 4.40
C GLY A 462 0.71 0.37 3.66
N GLU A 463 1.72 0.80 4.41
CA GLU A 463 2.92 1.45 3.87
C GLU A 463 3.91 0.41 3.33
N GLY A 464 4.83 0.86 2.48
CA GLY A 464 5.97 0.07 2.00
C GLY A 464 5.79 -0.56 0.62
N SER A 465 6.74 -1.41 0.25
CA SER A 465 6.85 -1.92 -1.12
C SER A 465 5.82 -3.01 -1.43
N ALA A 466 5.18 -2.92 -2.59
CA ALA A 466 4.29 -3.98 -3.08
C ALA A 466 5.11 -5.21 -3.51
N ALA A 467 4.81 -6.41 -2.99
CA ALA A 467 5.61 -7.60 -3.20
C ALA A 467 4.84 -8.73 -3.89
N LEU A 468 5.39 -9.21 -5.00
CA LEU A 468 4.84 -10.27 -5.84
C LEU A 468 5.84 -11.43 -5.95
N LEU A 469 5.33 -12.66 -5.96
CA LEU A 469 6.09 -13.87 -6.26
C LEU A 469 5.50 -14.52 -7.50
N SER A 470 6.26 -14.63 -8.58
CA SER A 470 5.88 -15.42 -9.75
C SER A 470 6.58 -16.77 -9.73
N VAL A 471 5.84 -17.86 -9.89
CA VAL A 471 6.38 -19.22 -10.05
C VAL A 471 5.84 -19.80 -11.34
N GLY A 472 6.67 -19.85 -12.37
CA GLY A 472 6.22 -20.17 -13.73
C GLY A 472 5.28 -19.09 -14.28
N GLU A 473 4.02 -19.43 -14.53
CA GLU A 473 3.00 -18.50 -15.05
C GLU A 473 2.07 -17.94 -13.96
N VAL A 474 2.28 -18.33 -12.69
CA VAL A 474 1.39 -17.98 -11.58
C VAL A 474 2.06 -16.94 -10.71
N THR A 475 1.50 -15.72 -10.66
CA THR A 475 1.92 -14.70 -9.70
C THR A 475 1.03 -14.67 -8.48
N THR A 476 1.64 -14.81 -7.31
CA THR A 476 1.02 -14.70 -5.99
C THR A 476 1.36 -13.37 -5.36
N TRP A 477 0.35 -12.72 -4.77
CA TRP A 477 0.53 -11.53 -3.95
C TRP A 477 1.09 -11.88 -2.57
N CYS A 478 2.20 -11.25 -2.16
CA CYS A 478 2.84 -11.50 -0.87
C CYS A 478 2.51 -10.45 0.21
N GLY A 479 1.60 -9.51 -0.08
CA GLY A 479 1.35 -8.36 0.78
C GLY A 479 2.30 -7.19 0.50
N ARG A 480 2.04 -6.05 1.13
CA ARG A 480 3.03 -4.98 1.22
C ARG A 480 4.08 -5.37 2.26
N LEU A 481 5.33 -5.03 1.95
CA LEU A 481 6.47 -5.17 2.84
C LEU A 481 6.66 -3.82 3.55
N PRO A 482 6.25 -3.68 4.83
CA PRO A 482 6.34 -2.42 5.56
C PRO A 482 7.76 -1.89 5.66
N GLU A 483 8.75 -2.77 5.48
CA GLU A 483 10.16 -2.42 5.50
C GLU A 483 10.74 -2.01 4.14
N GLY A 484 9.96 -2.13 3.07
CA GLY A 484 10.39 -1.76 1.73
C GLY A 484 10.24 -0.26 1.43
N PRO A 485 11.09 0.31 0.56
CA PRO A 485 10.98 1.71 0.16
C PRO A 485 9.62 2.02 -0.48
N PRO A 486 9.02 3.20 -0.21
CA PRO A 486 7.79 3.64 -0.84
C PRO A 486 8.05 3.81 -2.33
N ARG A 487 6.99 3.65 -3.12
CA ARG A 487 7.02 3.72 -4.58
C ARG A 487 7.90 2.66 -5.21
N VAL A 488 8.30 1.63 -4.47
CA VAL A 488 9.00 0.47 -5.03
C VAL A 488 8.08 -0.74 -5.00
N SER A 489 7.99 -1.45 -6.12
CA SER A 489 7.38 -2.79 -6.16
C SER A 489 8.44 -3.84 -6.47
N ALA A 490 8.38 -4.98 -5.79
CA ALA A 490 9.27 -6.11 -5.99
C ALA A 490 8.51 -7.29 -6.60
N LEU A 491 9.09 -7.91 -7.62
CA LEU A 491 8.62 -9.14 -8.23
C LEU A 491 9.75 -10.17 -8.21
N LEU A 492 9.58 -11.27 -7.49
CA LEU A 492 10.51 -12.40 -7.52
C LEU A 492 9.97 -13.49 -8.44
N GLU A 493 10.66 -13.74 -9.55
CA GLU A 493 10.32 -14.76 -10.54
C GLU A 493 11.16 -16.02 -10.31
N LEU A 494 10.51 -17.13 -9.97
CA LEU A 494 11.11 -18.46 -9.76
C LEU A 494 10.79 -19.38 -10.96
N PRO A 495 11.73 -20.21 -11.42
CA PRO A 495 11.50 -21.17 -12.50
C PRO A 495 10.48 -22.25 -12.11
N SER A 496 9.58 -22.59 -13.03
CA SER A 496 8.45 -23.53 -12.82
C SER A 496 8.88 -24.94 -12.40
N THR A 497 10.08 -25.38 -12.78
CA THR A 497 10.59 -26.74 -12.53
C THR A 497 10.85 -27.06 -11.05
N ARG A 498 10.77 -26.07 -10.14
CA ARG A 498 11.04 -26.24 -8.71
C ARG A 498 9.93 -25.74 -7.77
N ALA A 499 8.71 -25.59 -8.27
CA ALA A 499 7.56 -25.15 -7.47
C ALA A 499 7.33 -26.01 -6.19
N ARG A 500 7.78 -27.27 -6.16
CA ARG A 500 7.70 -28.15 -4.98
C ARG A 500 8.80 -27.92 -3.94
N GLU A 501 10.01 -27.50 -4.34
CA GLU A 501 11.07 -27.10 -3.40
C GLU A 501 10.82 -25.70 -2.84
N GLY A 502 10.15 -24.83 -3.62
CA GLY A 502 9.75 -23.49 -3.20
C GLY A 502 8.68 -23.44 -2.11
N ALA A 503 8.05 -24.57 -1.76
CA ALA A 503 7.08 -24.65 -0.66
C ALA A 503 7.72 -24.37 0.72
N GLU A 504 9.04 -24.50 0.85
CA GLU A 504 9.79 -24.15 2.07
C GLU A 504 10.21 -22.67 2.11
N LEU A 505 10.26 -21.99 0.97
CA LEU A 505 10.59 -20.57 0.93
C LEU A 505 9.44 -19.79 1.55
N ARG A 506 9.71 -19.02 2.62
CA ARG A 506 8.83 -17.98 3.10
C ARG A 506 8.99 -16.77 2.17
N PRO A 507 8.11 -16.56 1.17
CA PRO A 507 8.42 -15.66 0.07
C PRO A 507 8.46 -14.21 0.53
N ARG A 508 7.61 -13.87 1.49
CA ARG A 508 7.57 -12.55 2.13
C ARG A 508 8.88 -12.21 2.85
N ASP A 509 9.40 -13.14 3.65
CA ASP A 509 10.66 -12.95 4.39
C ASP A 509 11.85 -12.90 3.43
N THR A 510 11.84 -13.73 2.38
CA THR A 510 12.86 -13.73 1.33
C THR A 510 12.86 -12.40 0.57
N LEU A 511 11.71 -11.94 0.09
CA LEU A 511 11.56 -10.66 -0.60
C LEU A 511 11.96 -9.48 0.29
N ARG A 512 11.61 -9.51 1.58
CA ARG A 512 12.04 -8.51 2.57
C ARG A 512 13.57 -8.46 2.68
N ALA A 513 14.23 -9.59 2.87
CA ALA A 513 15.69 -9.68 2.98
C ALA A 513 16.38 -9.18 1.69
N LEU A 514 15.87 -9.59 0.53
CA LEU A 514 16.37 -9.15 -0.77
C LEU A 514 16.19 -7.64 -0.99
N LEU A 515 15.02 -7.08 -0.65
CA LEU A 515 14.79 -5.64 -0.75
C LEU A 515 15.76 -4.87 0.13
N GLN A 516 15.97 -5.31 1.36
CA GLN A 516 16.94 -4.67 2.24
C GLN A 516 18.37 -4.74 1.68
N GLU A 517 18.75 -5.87 1.10
CA GLU A 517 20.10 -6.09 0.57
C GLU A 517 20.35 -5.34 -0.74
N LEU A 518 19.35 -5.26 -1.62
CA LEU A 518 19.54 -4.88 -3.02
C LEU A 518 18.87 -3.56 -3.42
N SER A 519 18.00 -2.98 -2.59
CA SER A 519 17.28 -1.74 -2.93
C SER A 519 18.19 -0.54 -3.20
N TRP A 520 19.39 -0.50 -2.63
CA TRP A 520 20.35 0.59 -2.89
C TRP A 520 20.76 0.66 -4.37
N ARG A 521 20.78 -0.47 -5.09
CA ARG A 521 21.13 -0.50 -6.52
C ARG A 521 20.13 0.24 -7.41
N LEU A 522 18.89 0.41 -6.96
CA LEU A 522 17.90 1.23 -7.68
C LEU A 522 18.35 2.70 -7.81
N ILE A 523 19.22 3.19 -6.91
CA ILE A 523 19.77 4.56 -7.01
C ILE A 523 20.63 4.71 -8.26
N GLU A 524 21.33 3.67 -8.68
CA GLU A 524 22.19 3.66 -9.86
C GLU A 524 21.35 3.75 -11.14
N GLU A 525 20.25 3.00 -11.20
CA GLU A 525 19.31 3.00 -12.34
C GLU A 525 18.56 4.34 -12.51
N VAL A 526 18.29 5.05 -11.41
CA VAL A 526 17.53 6.32 -11.42
C VAL A 526 18.47 7.53 -11.57
N SER A 527 19.70 7.32 -12.03
CA SER A 527 20.76 8.35 -12.08
C SER A 527 20.37 9.63 -12.84
N GLN A 528 19.45 9.54 -13.81
CA GLN A 528 18.98 10.66 -14.63
C GLN A 528 17.89 11.52 -13.95
N ASP A 529 17.05 10.93 -13.08
CA ASP A 529 16.03 11.67 -12.32
C ASP A 529 16.57 12.04 -10.94
N VAL A 530 17.13 13.25 -10.86
CA VAL A 530 17.77 13.77 -9.64
C VAL A 530 16.80 13.80 -8.45
N SER A 531 15.50 14.06 -8.67
CA SER A 531 14.51 14.17 -7.60
C SER A 531 14.16 12.79 -7.04
N ALA A 532 13.92 11.82 -7.92
CA ALA A 532 13.63 10.45 -7.52
C ALA A 532 14.84 9.78 -6.87
N ARG A 533 16.05 9.99 -7.40
CA ARG A 533 17.30 9.52 -6.79
C ARG A 533 17.48 10.06 -5.36
N ARG A 534 17.24 11.36 -5.17
CA ARG A 534 17.27 12.02 -3.85
C ARG A 534 16.23 11.45 -2.89
N GLY A 535 14.99 11.27 -3.37
CA GLY A 535 13.89 10.70 -2.62
C GLY A 535 14.18 9.29 -2.13
N LEU A 536 14.63 8.42 -3.04
CA LEU A 536 14.98 7.05 -2.72
C LEU A 536 16.18 6.98 -1.75
N ALA A 537 17.25 7.73 -2.00
CA ALA A 537 18.41 7.76 -1.11
C ALA A 537 18.06 8.23 0.31
N ALA A 538 17.30 9.32 0.44
CA ALA A 538 16.85 9.81 1.74
C ALA A 538 15.98 8.78 2.48
N HIS A 539 15.09 8.09 1.76
CA HIS A 539 14.26 7.05 2.36
C HIS A 539 15.08 5.84 2.81
N LEU A 540 15.96 5.31 1.96
CA LEU A 540 16.83 4.17 2.30
C LEU A 540 17.70 4.50 3.51
N LEU A 541 18.24 5.72 3.60
CA LEU A 541 18.98 6.17 4.77
C LEU A 541 18.09 6.30 6.01
N ALA A 542 16.93 6.94 5.91
CA ALA A 542 15.99 7.05 7.04
C ALA A 542 15.56 5.68 7.58
N ARG A 543 15.46 4.68 6.70
CA ARG A 543 15.05 3.33 7.07
C ARG A 543 16.20 2.51 7.64
N TYR A 544 17.32 2.46 6.95
CA TYR A 544 18.39 1.49 7.20
C TYR A 544 19.63 2.07 7.88
N ALA A 545 19.78 3.39 7.98
CA ALA A 545 20.88 3.96 8.75
C ALA A 545 20.62 3.73 10.24
N CYS A 546 21.51 3.01 10.90
CA CYS A 546 21.49 2.79 12.34
C CYS A 546 22.39 3.82 13.01
N PRO A 547 21.86 4.88 13.65
CA PRO A 547 22.66 5.86 14.36
C PRO A 547 23.47 5.17 15.47
N ARG A 548 24.72 5.59 15.63
CA ARG A 548 25.58 5.16 16.73
C ARG A 548 26.50 6.28 17.17
N PHE A 549 26.91 6.21 18.42
CA PHE A 549 27.95 7.08 18.93
C PHE A 549 29.31 6.44 18.76
N VAL A 550 30.28 7.23 18.28
CA VAL A 550 31.66 6.78 18.08
C VAL A 550 32.61 7.73 18.78
N ARG A 551 33.67 7.19 19.37
CA ARG A 551 34.71 8.01 19.97
C ARG A 551 35.70 8.43 18.88
N GLY A 552 35.85 9.74 18.67
CA GLY A 552 36.85 10.32 17.78
C GLY A 552 38.27 10.21 18.33
N ALA A 553 39.26 10.56 17.51
CA ALA A 553 40.68 10.52 17.88
C ALA A 553 40.99 11.38 19.14
N GLU A 554 40.27 12.48 19.33
CA GLU A 554 40.40 13.39 20.47
C GLU A 554 39.61 12.95 21.71
N GLY A 555 38.97 11.77 21.67
CA GLY A 555 38.11 11.27 22.76
C GLY A 555 36.70 11.85 22.78
N ALA A 556 36.41 12.86 21.96
CA ALA A 556 35.06 13.40 21.77
C ALA A 556 34.13 12.33 21.20
N ILE A 557 32.90 12.25 21.69
CA ILE A 557 31.89 11.33 21.15
C ILE A 557 31.13 12.08 20.06
N ARG A 558 31.01 11.47 18.88
CA ARG A 558 30.24 12.01 17.75
C ARG A 558 29.22 11.01 17.26
N LEU A 559 28.19 11.48 16.56
CA LEU A 559 27.25 10.63 15.86
C LEU A 559 27.88 10.10 14.56
N ASP A 560 27.67 8.82 14.27
CA ASP A 560 27.91 8.16 13.00
C ASP A 560 26.69 7.26 12.70
N VAL A 561 26.67 6.63 11.53
CA VAL A 561 25.63 5.66 11.17
C VAL A 561 26.25 4.40 10.61
N ASP A 562 25.73 3.25 11.02
CA ASP A 562 25.98 2.00 10.30
C ASP A 562 24.91 1.80 9.24
N LEU A 563 25.34 1.45 8.03
CA LEU A 563 24.47 1.02 6.94
C LEU A 563 24.47 -0.52 6.89
N PRO A 564 23.49 -1.16 6.23
CA PRO A 564 23.41 -2.61 6.15
C PRO A 564 24.75 -3.23 5.70
N PRO A 565 25.28 -4.23 6.44
CA PRO A 565 26.62 -4.76 6.20
C PRO A 565 26.76 -5.50 4.86
N ARG A 566 25.64 -5.90 4.25
CA ARG A 566 25.61 -6.53 2.92
C ARG A 566 25.77 -5.52 1.78
N TRP A 567 25.63 -4.23 2.05
CA TRP A 567 25.94 -3.20 1.06
C TRP A 567 27.46 -3.08 0.92
N SER A 568 27.95 -2.97 -0.31
CA SER A 568 29.40 -2.81 -0.52
C SER A 568 29.90 -1.52 0.15
N GLN A 569 31.17 -1.49 0.52
CA GLN A 569 31.77 -0.28 1.10
C GLN A 569 31.66 0.92 0.15
N GLU A 570 31.80 0.67 -1.15
CA GLU A 570 31.61 1.67 -2.20
C GLU A 570 30.17 2.19 -2.25
N ALA A 571 29.17 1.30 -2.17
CA ALA A 571 27.76 1.69 -2.12
C ALA A 571 27.44 2.52 -0.86
N CYS A 572 27.96 2.10 0.29
CA CYS A 572 27.82 2.84 1.54
C CYS A 572 28.41 4.24 1.46
N GLN A 573 29.61 4.37 0.86
CA GLN A 573 30.25 5.66 0.67
C GLN A 573 29.50 6.52 -0.36
N ALA A 574 29.05 5.94 -1.46
CA ALA A 574 28.26 6.62 -2.47
C ALA A 574 26.95 7.17 -1.88
N LEU A 575 26.24 6.38 -1.06
CA LEU A 575 25.05 6.80 -0.34
C LEU A 575 25.32 7.90 0.70
N ARG A 576 26.45 7.83 1.40
CA ARG A 576 26.86 8.86 2.38
C ARG A 576 27.08 10.22 1.73
N GLU A 577 27.64 10.23 0.53
CA GLU A 577 27.96 11.45 -0.23
C GLU A 577 26.88 11.83 -1.27
N ALA A 578 25.87 10.99 -1.47
CA ALA A 578 24.78 11.29 -2.40
C ALA A 578 24.05 12.57 -1.96
N PRO A 579 23.80 13.53 -2.87
CA PRO A 579 23.00 14.70 -2.56
C PRO A 579 21.56 14.24 -2.27
N LEU A 580 21.02 14.61 -1.12
CA LEU A 580 19.68 14.24 -0.66
C LEU A 580 18.67 15.39 -0.80
N ALA A 581 19.14 16.63 -0.65
CA ALA A 581 18.40 17.87 -0.92
C ALA A 581 19.38 19.02 -1.22
N ASP A 582 18.87 20.15 -1.70
CA ASP A 582 19.66 21.38 -1.85
C ASP A 582 19.47 22.30 -0.64
N ALA A 583 20.56 22.88 -0.16
CA ALA A 583 20.59 23.92 0.88
C ALA A 583 21.33 25.17 0.36
N GLU A 584 21.20 26.29 1.08
CA GLU A 584 21.86 27.56 0.73
C GLU A 584 23.39 27.39 0.58
N ASP A 585 24.01 26.62 1.47
CA ASP A 585 25.45 26.38 1.50
C ASP A 585 25.86 25.10 0.73
N GLY A 586 25.11 24.70 -0.29
CA GLY A 586 25.37 23.52 -1.12
C GLY A 586 24.51 22.28 -0.77
N PRO A 587 24.74 21.13 -1.42
CA PRO A 587 23.90 19.96 -1.24
C PRO A 587 23.97 19.41 0.19
N VAL A 588 22.85 18.86 0.66
CA VAL A 588 22.78 18.10 1.91
C VAL A 588 23.14 16.65 1.62
N THR A 589 24.20 16.16 2.25
CA THR A 589 24.61 14.75 2.23
C THR A 589 24.48 14.17 3.64
N LEU A 590 24.50 12.84 3.78
CA LEU A 590 24.49 12.22 5.11
C LEU A 590 25.75 12.59 5.90
N SER A 591 26.93 12.58 5.27
CA SER A 591 28.20 13.00 5.90
C SER A 591 28.11 14.41 6.47
N ARG A 592 27.46 15.34 5.74
CA ARG A 592 27.23 16.70 6.19
C ARG A 592 26.25 16.79 7.36
N LEU A 593 25.16 16.00 7.34
CA LEU A 593 24.22 15.92 8.47
C LEU A 593 24.91 15.41 9.74
N LEU A 594 25.72 14.35 9.62
CA LEU A 594 26.48 13.78 10.75
C LEU A 594 27.53 14.76 11.30
N ALA A 595 28.14 15.58 10.44
CA ALA A 595 29.08 16.62 10.86
C ALA A 595 28.42 17.76 11.65
N LEU A 596 27.10 17.95 11.50
CA LEU A 596 26.30 18.94 12.24
C LEU A 596 25.64 18.36 13.49
N ALA A 597 25.51 17.03 13.56
CA ALA A 597 24.93 16.33 14.69
C ALA A 597 25.63 16.71 16.00
N GLY A 598 24.89 17.23 16.97
CA GLY A 598 25.42 17.68 18.26
C GLY A 598 26.03 19.09 18.26
N ARG A 599 25.83 19.88 17.20
CA ARG A 599 26.32 21.27 17.10
C ARG A 599 25.15 22.24 16.92
N ASP A 600 25.32 23.50 17.34
CA ASP A 600 24.33 24.58 17.17
C ASP A 600 24.20 25.10 15.72
N ALA A 601 24.65 24.32 14.74
CA ALA A 601 24.62 24.64 13.32
C ALA A 601 23.49 23.90 12.60
N HIS A 602 22.90 24.54 11.59
CA HIS A 602 21.74 24.03 10.86
C HIS A 602 21.89 24.29 9.35
N LEU A 603 21.27 23.44 8.53
CA LEU A 603 21.18 23.62 7.08
C LEU A 603 19.82 24.20 6.72
N ARG A 604 19.83 25.34 6.03
CA ARG A 604 18.60 25.92 5.45
C ARG A 604 18.36 25.33 4.07
N LEU A 605 17.29 24.54 3.96
CA LEU A 605 16.90 23.87 2.71
C LEU A 605 16.23 24.85 1.76
N LEU A 606 16.50 24.71 0.46
CA LEU A 606 15.95 25.60 -0.56
C LEU A 606 14.46 25.35 -0.86
N THR A 607 13.94 24.18 -0.50
CA THR A 607 12.55 23.78 -0.82
C THR A 607 11.88 23.05 0.35
N ARG A 608 10.56 23.24 0.51
CA ARG A 608 9.72 22.53 1.49
C ARG A 608 9.72 21.02 1.25
N ALA A 609 9.60 20.59 -0.01
CA ALA A 609 9.65 19.17 -0.38
C ALA A 609 11.00 18.51 -0.01
N GLY A 610 12.11 19.26 -0.11
CA GLY A 610 13.42 18.81 0.38
C GLY A 610 13.43 18.59 1.89
N PHE A 611 12.76 19.45 2.66
CA PHE A 611 12.62 19.31 4.11
C PHE A 611 11.79 18.08 4.49
N GLU A 612 10.60 17.94 3.92
CA GLU A 612 9.69 16.82 4.20
C GLU A 612 10.33 15.47 3.86
N ARG A 613 11.06 15.40 2.76
CA ARG A 613 11.85 14.22 2.36
C ARG A 613 12.92 13.83 3.38
N LEU A 614 13.60 14.81 3.97
CA LEU A 614 14.68 14.57 4.92
C LEU A 614 14.22 14.43 6.37
N LEU A 615 12.98 14.81 6.68
CA LEU A 615 12.46 14.81 8.04
C LEU A 615 12.56 13.44 8.72
N PRO A 616 12.20 12.29 8.09
CA PRO A 616 12.38 10.99 8.72
C PRO A 616 13.84 10.66 9.06
N LEU A 617 14.78 11.03 8.19
CA LEU A 617 16.21 10.86 8.45
C LEU A 617 16.68 11.79 9.59
N ALA A 618 16.25 13.05 9.60
CA ALA A 618 16.59 13.99 10.66
C ALA A 618 16.05 13.55 12.02
N LEU A 619 14.78 13.13 12.10
CA LEU A 619 14.21 12.58 13.34
C LEU A 619 15.02 11.38 13.85
N ARG A 620 15.50 10.54 12.93
CA ARG A 620 16.33 9.38 13.28
C ARG A 620 17.73 9.77 13.78
N LEU A 621 18.36 10.80 13.22
CA LEU A 621 19.68 11.28 13.65
C LEU A 621 19.64 12.21 14.87
N GLY A 622 18.49 12.83 15.12
CA GLY A 622 18.33 13.94 16.06
C GLY A 622 17.76 15.18 15.34
N PRO A 623 16.63 15.73 15.80
CA PRO A 623 16.05 16.92 15.19
C PRO A 623 16.91 18.17 15.48
N GLY A 624 16.89 19.16 14.59
CA GLY A 624 17.53 20.46 14.80
C GLY A 624 18.55 20.87 13.74
N HIS A 625 18.98 19.92 12.90
CA HIS A 625 19.99 20.17 11.86
C HIS A 625 19.42 20.70 10.53
N LEU A 626 18.09 20.72 10.38
CA LEU A 626 17.41 21.15 9.15
C LEU A 626 16.45 22.31 9.46
N ARG A 627 16.41 23.29 8.55
CA ARG A 627 15.41 24.37 8.52
C ARG A 627 14.70 24.39 7.16
N PRO A 628 13.36 24.50 7.11
CA PRO A 628 12.66 24.70 5.85
C PRO A 628 12.92 26.12 5.30
N PRO A 629 12.71 26.36 3.98
CA PRO A 629 13.01 27.65 3.36
C PRO A 629 12.24 28.81 3.99
N ASP A 630 10.99 28.55 4.37
CA ASP A 630 10.02 29.56 4.83
C ASP A 630 9.89 29.62 6.35
N ALA A 631 10.80 28.98 7.10
CA ALA A 631 10.76 29.07 8.57
C ALA A 631 10.97 30.51 9.03
N THR A 632 9.89 31.17 9.45
CA THR A 632 9.96 32.30 10.38
C THR A 632 10.23 31.78 11.79
N PRO A 633 11.05 32.49 12.60
CA PRO A 633 11.32 32.06 13.97
C PRO A 633 10.02 31.94 14.75
N THR A 634 9.73 30.74 15.25
CA THR A 634 8.48 30.41 15.94
C THR A 634 8.67 30.41 17.46
N LEU A 635 7.63 30.91 18.13
CA LEU A 635 7.25 30.87 19.55
C LEU A 635 8.13 30.04 20.51
N VAL A 636 8.63 30.70 21.56
CA VAL A 636 9.22 30.04 22.74
C VAL A 636 8.14 29.93 23.81
N LEU A 637 7.78 28.70 24.21
CA LEU A 637 6.97 28.45 25.39
C LEU A 637 7.90 28.25 26.58
N ALA A 638 7.76 29.08 27.60
CA ALA A 638 8.52 28.96 28.85
C ALA A 638 7.57 28.67 30.02
N PRO A 639 7.97 27.80 30.97
CA PRO A 639 7.23 27.64 32.21
C PRO A 639 7.32 28.94 33.03
N GLN A 640 6.18 29.48 33.43
CA GLN A 640 6.04 30.68 34.27
C GLN A 640 5.24 30.30 35.52
N GLY A 641 5.92 29.68 36.50
CA GLY A 641 5.26 29.04 37.65
C GLY A 641 4.72 27.65 37.28
N GLU A 642 3.47 27.35 37.61
CA GLU A 642 2.77 26.10 37.24
C GLU A 642 2.11 26.16 35.84
N ARG A 643 2.24 27.27 35.12
CA ARG A 643 1.62 27.47 33.80
C ARG A 643 2.67 27.64 32.72
N TRP A 644 2.33 27.23 31.51
CA TRP A 644 3.11 27.50 30.32
C TRP A 644 2.67 28.83 29.72
N ALA A 645 3.62 29.71 29.41
CA ALA A 645 3.34 30.98 28.76
C ALA A 645 4.13 31.10 27.45
N ALA A 646 3.46 31.61 26.42
CA ALA A 646 4.13 32.09 25.22
C ALA A 646 4.93 33.35 25.56
N VAL A 647 6.24 33.33 25.29
CA VAL A 647 7.09 34.50 25.50
C VAL A 647 6.97 35.40 24.26
N PRO A 648 6.39 36.62 24.38
CA PRO A 648 6.32 37.53 23.26
C PRO A 648 7.73 38.05 22.97
N LYS A 649 8.28 37.61 21.82
CA LYS A 649 9.41 38.20 21.07
C LYS A 649 10.61 38.68 21.92
N PRO A 650 11.70 37.89 22.06
CA PRO A 650 12.91 38.39 22.72
C PRO A 650 13.57 39.50 21.89
N PRO A 651 14.26 40.46 22.52
CA PRO A 651 14.94 41.56 21.82
C PRO A 651 15.98 41.02 20.84
N ALA A 652 16.03 41.66 19.67
CA ALA A 652 16.82 41.25 18.53
C ALA A 652 18.33 41.30 18.81
N ALA A 653 18.95 40.12 18.98
CA ALA A 653 20.32 39.77 18.56
C ALA A 653 20.69 38.39 19.14
N GLY A 654 20.75 37.36 18.28
CA GLY A 654 21.34 36.07 18.62
C GLY A 654 20.50 34.86 18.18
N PRO A 655 21.11 33.79 17.65
CA PRO A 655 20.41 32.54 17.34
C PRO A 655 20.18 31.78 18.65
N TRP A 656 18.98 31.93 19.24
CA TRP A 656 18.62 31.21 20.45
C TRP A 656 17.83 29.94 20.13
N VAL A 657 18.39 28.80 20.53
CA VAL A 657 17.65 27.75 21.25
C VAL A 657 18.09 27.87 22.71
N ALA A 658 17.45 28.77 23.46
CA ALA A 658 17.73 28.93 24.88
C ALA A 658 16.98 27.85 25.68
N LEU A 659 17.66 26.75 25.99
CA LEU A 659 17.39 26.03 27.24
C LEU A 659 17.82 26.96 28.36
N ALA A 660 16.88 27.49 29.13
CA ALA A 660 17.17 28.37 30.25
C ALA A 660 17.93 27.59 31.35
N PRO A 661 19.20 27.93 31.67
CA PRO A 661 19.90 27.37 32.81
C PRO A 661 19.43 27.99 34.15
N ALA A 662 18.58 29.03 34.10
CA ALA A 662 18.22 29.83 35.27
C ALA A 662 17.06 29.28 36.11
N LEU A 663 16.37 28.21 35.67
CA LEU A 663 15.21 27.64 36.39
C LEU A 663 15.50 26.31 37.11
N ALA A 664 16.75 25.82 37.04
CA ALA A 664 17.20 24.59 37.72
C ALA A 664 17.38 24.71 39.24
N THR A 665 16.87 25.76 39.88
CA THR A 665 17.08 26.02 41.33
C THR A 665 15.90 25.65 42.22
N ARG A 666 14.83 25.02 41.69
CA ARG A 666 13.74 24.47 42.51
C ARG A 666 13.63 22.94 42.36
N PRO A 667 13.76 22.16 43.45
CA PRO A 667 13.54 20.72 43.41
C PRO A 667 12.04 20.44 43.20
N GLY A 668 11.70 19.63 42.20
CA GLY A 668 10.35 19.05 42.03
C GLY A 668 9.49 19.55 40.86
N VAL A 669 9.97 20.45 39.99
CA VAL A 669 9.22 20.88 38.79
C VAL A 669 9.86 20.30 37.52
N PRO A 670 9.14 19.50 36.71
CA PRO A 670 9.68 18.95 35.47
C PRO A 670 9.87 20.07 34.44
N SER A 671 11.10 20.24 33.96
CA SER A 671 11.43 21.15 32.86
C SER A 671 11.29 20.41 31.53
N ALA A 672 10.17 20.56 30.85
CA ALA A 672 10.11 20.29 29.41
C ALA A 672 10.36 21.61 28.65
N ALA A 673 10.69 21.54 27.37
CA ALA A 673 10.65 22.69 26.47
C ALA A 673 10.07 22.17 25.15
N LEU A 674 8.95 22.75 24.71
CA LEU A 674 8.40 22.50 23.38
C LEU A 674 9.01 23.53 22.42
N VAL A 675 9.80 23.06 21.46
CA VAL A 675 10.24 23.85 20.31
C VAL A 675 9.50 23.32 19.10
N GLY A 676 8.73 24.18 18.43
CA GLY A 676 7.88 23.82 17.31
C GLY A 676 7.92 24.87 16.21
N GLN A 677 7.72 24.47 14.94
CA GLN A 677 7.76 25.38 13.78
C GLN A 677 6.39 25.58 13.11
N GLY A 678 5.90 26.82 13.18
CA GLY A 678 5.03 27.54 12.23
C GLY A 678 3.67 26.99 11.77
N VAL A 679 2.60 27.64 12.28
CA VAL A 679 1.44 28.10 11.48
C VAL A 679 1.18 29.56 11.89
N THR A 680 0.67 30.40 10.99
CA THR A 680 0.35 31.81 11.23
C THR A 680 -0.76 31.98 12.28
N GLU A 681 -0.67 33.01 13.14
CA GLU A 681 -1.59 33.31 14.27
C GLU A 681 -3.08 33.39 13.90
N ASP A 682 -3.43 33.55 12.61
CA ASP A 682 -4.81 33.79 12.15
C ASP A 682 -5.62 32.53 11.80
N HIS A 683 -5.08 31.31 11.94
CA HIS A 683 -5.82 30.10 11.58
C HIS A 683 -6.79 29.67 12.71
N PRO A 684 -8.12 29.58 12.48
CA PRO A 684 -9.10 29.32 13.55
C PRO A 684 -8.91 27.98 14.28
N ALA A 685 -8.41 26.95 13.58
CA ALA A 685 -8.07 25.67 14.20
C ALA A 685 -6.96 25.77 15.28
N TRP A 686 -6.15 26.85 15.28
CA TRP A 686 -5.08 27.06 16.27
C TRP A 686 -5.56 27.60 17.62
N ARG A 687 -6.60 28.45 17.64
CA ARG A 687 -7.25 28.81 18.92
C ARG A 687 -7.88 27.58 19.53
N GLU A 688 -8.59 26.80 18.73
CA GLU A 688 -9.27 25.60 19.18
C GLU A 688 -8.29 24.55 19.72
N LEU A 689 -7.15 24.31 19.05
CA LEU A 689 -6.12 23.38 19.50
C LEU A 689 -5.33 23.90 20.72
N GLY A 690 -5.03 25.20 20.76
CA GLY A 690 -4.32 25.85 21.86
C GLY A 690 -5.15 25.87 23.14
N ASP A 691 -6.44 26.17 23.03
CA ASP A 691 -7.39 26.12 24.14
C ASP A 691 -7.58 24.68 24.63
N LEU A 692 -7.64 23.69 23.72
CA LEU A 692 -7.75 22.27 24.08
C LEU A 692 -6.50 21.72 24.81
N LEU A 693 -5.30 22.15 24.39
CA LEU A 693 -4.03 21.79 25.03
C LEU A 693 -3.85 22.49 26.40
N LEU A 694 -4.26 23.76 26.52
CA LEU A 694 -4.15 24.54 27.75
C LEU A 694 -5.16 24.10 28.81
N ASP A 695 -6.41 23.80 28.42
CA ASP A 695 -7.44 23.29 29.35
C ASP A 695 -7.10 21.90 29.89
N ARG A 696 -6.40 21.07 29.10
CA ARG A 696 -6.02 19.69 29.50
C ARG A 696 -4.74 19.64 30.32
N LEU A 697 -3.74 20.49 30.05
CA LEU A 697 -2.55 20.63 30.89
C LEU A 697 -2.88 21.22 32.28
N ALA A 698 -4.04 21.85 32.42
CA ALA A 698 -4.56 22.39 33.68
C ALA A 698 -5.43 21.41 34.50
N GLY A 699 -5.68 20.18 34.03
CA GLY A 699 -6.64 19.24 34.64
C GLY A 699 -6.04 17.93 35.22
N SER A 700 -6.48 17.58 36.43
CA SER A 700 -6.07 16.51 37.37
C SER A 700 -5.71 15.09 36.85
N PRO A 701 -4.95 14.30 37.64
CA PRO A 701 -4.52 12.94 37.29
C PRO A 701 -5.69 11.94 37.39
N GLY A 702 -5.95 11.23 36.31
CA GLY A 702 -6.82 10.04 36.28
C GLY A 702 -6.16 8.94 35.45
N GLU A 703 -6.06 7.76 36.03
CA GLU A 703 -5.57 6.53 35.39
C GLU A 703 -6.63 6.00 34.41
N ASP A 704 -6.28 5.79 33.13
CA ASP A 704 -6.73 4.66 32.30
C ASP A 704 -6.24 4.76 30.84
N LEU A 705 -6.19 3.60 30.16
CA LEU A 705 -5.73 3.33 28.78
C LEU A 705 -6.20 4.33 27.69
N GLU A 706 -7.25 5.11 27.95
CA GLU A 706 -7.74 6.18 27.08
C GLU A 706 -6.68 7.31 26.94
N VAL A 707 -5.87 7.54 27.98
CA VAL A 707 -4.79 8.54 27.99
C VAL A 707 -3.63 8.13 27.07
N GLU A 708 -3.29 6.83 27.01
CA GLU A 708 -2.23 6.32 26.12
C GLU A 708 -2.64 6.46 24.65
N ARG A 709 -3.89 6.11 24.33
CA ARG A 709 -4.47 6.25 22.98
C ARG A 709 -4.60 7.73 22.58
N GLN A 710 -4.97 8.60 23.52
CA GLN A 710 -5.08 10.04 23.28
C GLN A 710 -3.70 10.73 23.20
N ARG A 711 -2.67 10.24 23.93
CA ARG A 711 -1.27 10.66 23.78
C ARG A 711 -0.73 10.28 22.41
N GLU A 712 -1.03 9.08 21.91
CA GLU A 712 -0.63 8.66 20.58
C GLU A 712 -1.37 9.46 19.49
N LEU A 713 -2.66 9.78 19.68
CA LEU A 713 -3.39 10.67 18.76
C LEU A 713 -2.86 12.11 18.77
N ALA A 714 -2.50 12.66 19.93
CA ALA A 714 -1.87 13.97 20.03
C ALA A 714 -0.46 13.99 19.42
N ARG A 715 0.30 12.91 19.60
CA ARG A 715 1.61 12.69 18.96
C ARG A 715 1.47 12.61 17.43
N LEU A 716 0.48 11.89 16.93
CA LEU A 716 0.17 11.79 15.51
C LEU A 716 -0.30 13.15 14.94
N ALA A 717 -1.11 13.90 15.67
CA ALA A 717 -1.53 15.25 15.28
C ALA A 717 -0.37 16.27 15.26
N LEU A 718 0.62 16.12 16.17
CA LEU A 718 1.84 16.94 16.18
C LEU A 718 2.80 16.54 15.05
N LEU A 719 2.88 15.24 14.72
CA LEU A 719 3.64 14.73 13.57
C LEU A 719 3.04 15.21 12.23
N ASP A 720 1.71 15.23 12.09
CA ASP A 720 1.00 15.74 10.90
C ASP A 720 1.22 17.24 10.67
N LEU A 721 1.50 18.00 11.73
CA LEU A 721 1.83 19.43 11.66
C LEU A 721 3.32 19.71 11.46
N GLY A 722 4.17 18.69 11.35
CA GLY A 722 5.63 18.84 11.20
C GLY A 722 6.37 19.20 12.51
N TYR A 723 5.72 18.99 13.66
CA TYR A 723 6.31 19.24 14.97
C TYR A 723 6.97 17.97 15.50
N ALA A 724 8.28 18.04 15.74
CA ALA A 724 8.96 17.06 16.59
C ALA A 724 8.61 17.38 18.05
N ALA A 725 7.47 16.90 18.54
CA ALA A 725 7.33 16.70 19.98
C ALA A 725 8.33 15.59 20.33
N VAL A 726 9.53 15.97 20.78
CA VAL A 726 10.32 15.09 21.64
C VAL A 726 9.35 14.79 22.78
N PRO A 727 8.95 13.53 23.02
CA PRO A 727 8.15 13.26 24.20
C PRO A 727 8.91 13.89 25.38
N PRO A 728 8.26 14.57 26.34
CA PRO A 728 8.88 14.66 27.64
C PRO A 728 9.21 13.21 27.97
N HIS A 729 10.48 12.82 27.90
CA HIS A 729 10.88 11.50 28.33
C HIS A 729 10.48 11.50 29.80
N ASP A 730 9.35 10.84 30.10
CA ASP A 730 8.70 10.83 31.40
C ASP A 730 9.79 10.64 32.45
N GLY A 731 10.11 11.72 33.16
CA GLY A 731 11.09 11.78 34.24
C GLY A 731 12.28 10.81 34.15
N ILE A 732 13.08 10.80 33.05
CA ILE A 732 14.38 10.10 33.09
C ILE A 732 15.23 10.82 34.13
N SER A 733 15.14 10.32 35.36
CA SER A 733 16.02 10.68 36.45
C SER A 733 17.37 10.13 36.07
N LEU A 734 18.25 11.00 35.56
CA LEU A 734 19.62 10.62 35.29
C LEU A 734 20.18 10.05 36.60
N PRO A 735 20.70 8.80 36.62
CA PRO A 735 21.10 8.15 37.86
C PRO A 735 22.09 9.05 38.62
N ALA A 736 21.92 9.23 39.93
CA ALA A 736 22.83 10.06 40.70
C ALA A 736 24.18 9.33 40.87
N GLY A 737 25.28 9.90 40.33
CA GLY A 737 26.63 9.34 40.44
C GLY A 737 27.04 8.39 39.31
N GLY A 738 28.34 8.38 38.98
CA GLY A 738 28.94 7.54 37.94
C GLY A 738 28.84 8.09 36.50
N PRO A 739 29.62 7.56 35.54
CA PRO A 739 29.53 7.92 34.14
C PRO A 739 28.16 7.51 33.58
N LEU A 740 27.52 8.41 32.82
CA LEU A 740 26.27 8.14 32.13
C LEU A 740 26.55 7.21 30.95
N ARG A 741 25.90 6.06 30.91
CA ARG A 741 25.96 5.17 29.75
C ARG A 741 24.95 5.64 28.73
N VAL A 742 25.40 5.83 27.50
CA VAL A 742 24.56 6.38 26.43
C VAL A 742 24.57 5.49 25.20
N VAL A 743 23.45 5.52 24.50
CA VAL A 743 23.25 4.93 23.18
C VAL A 743 22.63 5.95 22.25
N ALA A 744 22.88 5.85 20.96
CA ALA A 744 22.27 6.77 20.01
C ALA A 744 20.77 6.47 19.89
N HIS A 745 19.94 7.50 19.98
CA HIS A 745 18.51 7.39 19.72
C HIS A 745 18.27 6.87 18.29
N GLY A 746 17.33 5.93 18.13
CA GLY A 746 17.08 5.26 16.84
C GLY A 746 18.17 4.27 16.40
N GLY A 747 19.21 4.08 17.22
CA GLY A 747 20.28 3.09 17.04
C GLY A 747 19.82 1.67 17.37
N LEU A 748 20.75 0.84 17.87
CA LEU A 748 20.43 -0.53 18.31
C LEU A 748 19.35 -0.47 19.40
N ARG A 749 18.18 -1.09 19.15
CA ARG A 749 17.13 -1.25 20.17
C ARG A 749 17.60 -2.11 21.34
N ALA A 750 18.54 -3.00 21.06
CA ALA A 750 19.28 -3.82 21.99
C ALA A 750 20.27 -2.99 22.83
N HIS A 751 19.82 -2.34 23.90
CA HIS A 751 20.71 -1.68 24.84
C HIS A 751 20.43 -2.06 26.28
N PRO A 752 21.46 -2.04 27.15
CA PRO A 752 21.27 -2.27 28.58
C PRO A 752 20.21 -1.32 29.17
N PRO A 753 19.43 -1.74 30.17
CA PRO A 753 18.37 -0.91 30.77
C PRO A 753 18.87 0.33 31.51
N ASP A 754 20.18 0.43 31.81
CA ASP A 754 20.82 1.65 32.34
C ASP A 754 21.38 2.57 31.25
N ALA A 755 21.36 2.14 29.99
CA ALA A 755 21.80 2.95 28.88
C ALA A 755 20.69 3.93 28.50
N VAL A 756 21.03 5.21 28.44
CA VAL A 756 20.07 6.26 28.09
C VAL A 756 20.17 6.51 26.58
N PRO A 757 19.09 6.31 25.81
CA PRO A 757 19.06 6.68 24.39
C PRO A 757 19.04 8.20 24.26
N LEU A 758 20.08 8.77 23.66
CA LEU A 758 20.25 10.21 23.46
C LEU A 758 20.38 10.54 21.97
N THR A 759 19.84 11.68 21.57
CA THR A 759 20.22 12.30 20.28
C THR A 759 21.61 12.94 20.41
N ALA A 760 22.26 13.23 19.29
CA ALA A 760 23.57 13.88 19.30
C ALA A 760 23.56 15.24 20.02
N ASP A 761 22.47 15.99 19.90
CA ASP A 761 22.31 17.31 20.54
C ASP A 761 22.20 17.22 22.06
N VAL A 762 21.45 16.23 22.56
CA VAL A 762 21.37 15.99 23.99
C VAL A 762 22.71 15.50 24.52
N LEU A 763 23.38 14.62 23.78
CA LEU A 763 24.71 14.14 24.14
C LEU A 763 25.72 15.29 24.27
N GLY A 764 25.81 16.19 23.28
CA GLY A 764 26.75 17.32 23.31
C GLY A 764 26.57 18.20 24.56
N ARG A 765 25.32 18.40 25.01
CA ARG A 765 25.01 19.15 26.24
C ARG A 765 25.39 18.37 27.50
N VAL A 766 25.14 17.07 27.53
CA VAL A 766 25.43 16.22 28.71
C VAL A 766 26.94 16.03 28.90
N GLN A 767 27.70 15.85 27.81
CA GLN A 767 29.15 15.62 27.87
C GLN A 767 29.92 16.77 28.55
N GLY A 768 29.43 18.00 28.46
CA GLY A 768 30.03 19.14 29.16
C GLY A 768 29.81 19.15 30.67
N SER A 769 28.86 18.36 31.18
CA SER A 769 28.43 18.38 32.59
C SER A 769 28.70 17.06 33.34
N ARG A 770 28.93 15.95 32.62
CA ARG A 770 29.07 14.62 33.21
C ARG A 770 29.95 13.72 32.35
N ALA A 771 30.70 12.82 33.00
CA ALA A 771 31.40 11.75 32.30
C ALA A 771 30.39 10.85 31.56
N VAL A 772 30.65 10.58 30.29
CA VAL A 772 29.79 9.72 29.45
C VAL A 772 30.60 8.52 28.96
N SER A 773 30.02 7.33 29.05
CA SER A 773 30.56 6.10 28.49
C SER A 773 29.62 5.53 27.42
N LEU A 774 30.19 4.99 26.35
CA LEU A 774 29.42 4.32 25.31
C LEU A 774 29.09 2.90 25.73
N CYS A 775 27.88 2.43 25.44
CA CYS A 775 27.59 1.01 25.55
C CYS A 775 28.32 0.22 24.45
N TYR A 776 28.83 -0.96 24.79
CA TYR A 776 29.62 -1.83 23.90
C TYR A 776 28.93 -2.18 22.58
N GLY A 777 27.59 -2.22 22.54
CA GLY A 777 26.84 -2.39 21.30
C GLY A 777 27.11 -1.32 20.23
N HIS A 778 27.58 -0.13 20.61
CA HIS A 778 27.83 0.98 19.68
C HIS A 778 29.29 1.12 19.25
N ASP A 779 30.17 0.18 19.62
CA ASP A 779 31.52 0.08 19.08
C ASP A 779 31.64 -1.11 18.09
N PRO A 780 31.55 -0.87 16.77
CA PRO A 780 31.66 -1.91 15.76
C PRO A 780 33.02 -2.58 15.72
N ALA A 781 34.08 -1.96 16.27
CA ALA A 781 35.35 -2.66 16.42
C ALA A 781 35.17 -3.87 17.35
N THR A 782 34.47 -3.68 18.47
CA THR A 782 34.17 -4.75 19.43
C THR A 782 33.22 -5.80 18.86
N LEU A 783 32.13 -5.39 18.17
CA LEU A 783 31.18 -6.35 17.56
C LEU A 783 31.76 -7.11 16.35
N ARG A 784 32.61 -6.47 15.53
CA ARG A 784 33.31 -7.16 14.42
C ARG A 784 34.43 -8.05 14.92
N GLN A 785 35.12 -7.67 16.00
CA GLN A 785 36.06 -8.55 16.70
C GLN A 785 35.35 -9.80 17.22
N LEU A 786 34.13 -9.67 17.74
CA LEU A 786 33.26 -10.79 18.12
C LEU A 786 32.98 -11.75 16.97
N VAL A 787 32.57 -11.25 15.81
CA VAL A 787 32.21 -12.10 14.66
C VAL A 787 33.44 -12.81 14.08
N GLY A 788 34.64 -12.25 14.24
CA GLY A 788 35.90 -12.79 13.73
C GLY A 788 36.80 -13.46 14.77
N ALA A 789 36.43 -13.50 16.05
CA ALA A 789 37.29 -14.04 17.10
C ALA A 789 37.42 -15.56 16.97
N SER A 790 38.66 -16.04 17.05
CA SER A 790 38.93 -17.46 17.31
C SER A 790 39.00 -17.70 18.82
N PRO A 791 38.71 -18.92 19.31
CA PRO A 791 38.96 -19.27 20.70
C PRO A 791 40.39 -18.88 21.11
N GLY A 792 40.52 -18.07 22.16
CA GLY A 792 41.81 -17.54 22.64
C GLY A 792 42.26 -16.20 22.02
N ALA A 793 41.42 -15.52 21.24
CA ALA A 793 41.71 -14.18 20.74
C ALA A 793 42.03 -13.19 21.89
N PRO A 794 43.03 -12.30 21.74
CA PRO A 794 43.35 -11.29 22.75
C PRO A 794 42.10 -10.43 23.03
N GLY A 795 41.76 -10.28 24.30
CA GLY A 795 40.54 -9.59 24.75
C GLY A 795 39.35 -10.50 25.07
N TRP A 796 39.50 -11.83 25.00
CA TRP A 796 38.45 -12.80 25.33
C TRP A 796 38.94 -13.89 26.28
N LEU A 797 38.12 -14.24 27.28
CA LEU A 797 38.31 -15.44 28.09
C LEU A 797 37.99 -16.68 27.27
N THR A 798 36.78 -16.78 26.76
CA THR A 798 36.35 -17.86 25.89
C THR A 798 35.32 -17.31 24.90
N VAL A 799 35.26 -17.93 23.73
CA VAL A 799 34.30 -17.67 22.67
C VAL A 799 33.84 -19.00 22.11
N ALA A 800 32.53 -19.19 22.00
CA ALA A 800 31.91 -20.39 21.45
C ALA A 800 31.10 -20.02 20.20
N PRO A 801 31.25 -20.77 19.09
CA PRO A 801 30.37 -20.61 17.95
C PRO A 801 28.98 -21.15 18.28
N VAL A 802 27.95 -20.40 17.92
CA VAL A 802 26.56 -20.84 17.97
C VAL A 802 26.17 -21.33 16.58
N ARG A 803 25.76 -22.59 16.49
CA ARG A 803 25.23 -23.23 15.28
C ARG A 803 23.96 -24.01 15.61
N ILE A 804 22.89 -23.27 15.86
CA ILE A 804 21.56 -23.82 16.15
C ILE A 804 20.73 -23.70 14.87
N SER A 805 19.74 -24.58 14.65
CA SER A 805 18.86 -24.45 13.48
C SER A 805 18.19 -23.07 13.46
N GLY A 806 18.46 -22.29 12.41
CA GLY A 806 17.97 -20.92 12.25
C GLY A 806 18.74 -19.83 13.00
N VAL A 807 19.80 -20.16 13.76
CA VAL A 807 20.61 -19.17 14.49
C VAL A 807 22.10 -19.49 14.33
N ARG A 808 22.88 -18.55 13.81
CA ARG A 808 24.35 -18.68 13.74
C ARG A 808 25.05 -17.49 14.35
N GLY A 809 26.24 -17.66 14.90
CA GLY A 809 27.02 -16.53 15.40
C GLY A 809 28.07 -16.96 16.42
N GLN A 810 28.43 -16.04 17.30
CA GLN A 810 29.36 -16.31 18.39
C GLN A 810 28.90 -15.66 19.68
N ILE A 811 29.13 -16.35 20.79
CA ILE A 811 28.96 -15.85 22.16
C ILE A 811 30.27 -16.02 22.91
N GLY A 812 30.59 -15.13 23.85
CA GLY A 812 31.84 -15.18 24.58
C GLY A 812 31.85 -14.34 25.85
N LEU A 813 32.97 -14.40 26.55
CA LEU A 813 33.23 -13.69 27.80
C LEU A 813 34.44 -12.75 27.59
N PRO A 814 34.26 -11.43 27.45
CA PRO A 814 35.37 -10.50 27.15
C PRO A 814 36.33 -10.26 28.35
N ILE A 815 37.50 -9.67 28.06
CA ILE A 815 38.48 -9.19 29.04
C ILE A 815 38.72 -7.69 28.76
N PRO A 816 38.52 -6.79 29.74
CA PRO A 816 38.16 -7.06 31.13
C PRO A 816 36.69 -7.50 31.30
N PHE A 817 36.35 -7.97 32.50
CA PHE A 817 34.97 -8.33 32.86
C PHE A 817 33.98 -7.20 32.55
N GLU A 818 32.94 -7.53 31.78
CA GLU A 818 31.81 -6.65 31.51
C GLU A 818 30.58 -7.11 32.29
N ARG A 819 30.09 -6.22 33.18
CA ARG A 819 29.03 -6.53 34.14
C ARG A 819 27.66 -6.71 33.50
N ARG A 820 27.43 -6.12 32.33
CA ARG A 820 26.14 -6.19 31.63
C ARG A 820 26.32 -6.94 30.32
N PRO A 821 25.99 -8.24 30.27
CA PRO A 821 25.96 -8.98 29.02
C PRO A 821 25.11 -8.26 27.98
N LEU A 822 25.51 -8.41 26.72
CA LEU A 822 24.71 -7.97 25.59
C LEU A 822 24.74 -9.09 24.55
N LEU A 823 23.63 -9.78 24.42
CA LEU A 823 23.44 -10.76 23.36
C LEU A 823 22.62 -10.11 22.26
N VAL A 824 23.30 -9.67 21.21
CA VAL A 824 22.67 -9.03 20.06
C VAL A 824 22.26 -10.12 19.07
N VAL A 825 20.97 -10.18 18.75
CA VAL A 825 20.43 -11.01 17.68
C VAL A 825 20.02 -10.11 16.52
N TRP A 826 20.66 -10.34 15.38
CA TRP A 826 20.40 -9.68 14.12
C TRP A 826 19.41 -10.52 13.30
N ASP A 827 18.23 -10.00 13.02
CA ASP A 827 17.21 -10.72 12.23
C ASP A 827 17.28 -10.45 10.71
N GLY A 828 18.30 -9.70 10.29
CA GLY A 828 18.43 -9.17 8.94
C GLY A 828 18.17 -7.67 8.91
N ALA A 829 17.10 -7.21 9.57
CA ALA A 829 16.60 -5.84 9.55
C ALA A 829 16.96 -5.04 10.81
N GLU A 830 16.90 -5.70 11.95
CA GLU A 830 17.02 -5.09 13.25
C GLU A 830 17.90 -5.94 14.19
N ALA A 831 18.62 -5.23 15.05
CA ALA A 831 19.36 -5.83 16.14
C ALA A 831 18.51 -5.76 17.41
N SER A 832 18.18 -6.92 17.96
CA SER A 832 17.42 -7.08 19.20
C SER A 832 18.32 -7.64 20.31
N SER A 833 18.09 -7.22 21.56
CA SER A 833 18.73 -7.88 22.70
C SER A 833 17.90 -9.07 23.10
N VAL A 834 18.53 -10.02 23.76
CA VAL A 834 17.86 -11.21 24.29
C VAL A 834 17.94 -11.18 25.82
N PRO A 835 17.15 -10.30 26.47
CA PRO A 835 17.27 -10.05 27.90
C PRO A 835 17.00 -11.29 28.75
N GLU A 836 16.26 -12.28 28.25
CA GLU A 836 16.05 -13.56 28.91
C GLU A 836 17.34 -14.37 29.05
N VAL A 837 18.18 -14.42 28.00
CA VAL A 837 19.50 -15.09 28.09
C VAL A 837 20.45 -14.25 28.94
N GLU A 838 20.47 -12.93 28.73
CA GLU A 838 21.31 -12.00 29.48
C GLU A 838 21.04 -12.04 30.99
N ARG A 839 19.76 -12.16 31.38
CA ARG A 839 19.35 -12.29 32.79
C ARG A 839 19.87 -13.56 33.43
N LEU A 840 20.01 -14.64 32.67
CA LEU A 840 20.46 -15.94 33.17
C LEU A 840 21.99 -16.12 33.08
N MET A 841 22.63 -15.48 32.11
CA MET A 841 24.03 -15.69 31.77
C MET A 841 24.71 -14.39 31.33
N PRO A 842 25.81 -13.98 31.99
CA PRO A 842 26.56 -12.80 31.60
C PRO A 842 27.46 -13.05 30.37
N VAL A 843 26.86 -13.35 29.22
CA VAL A 843 27.55 -13.54 27.92
C VAL A 843 27.45 -12.32 27.01
N LEU A 844 28.51 -12.04 26.25
CA LEU A 844 28.50 -11.06 25.15
C LEU A 844 28.46 -11.82 23.83
N GLY A 845 27.61 -11.44 22.89
CA GLY A 845 27.53 -12.18 21.63
C GLY A 845 26.82 -11.46 20.51
N VAL A 846 27.10 -11.90 19.29
CA VAL A 846 26.39 -11.50 18.07
C VAL A 846 25.89 -12.76 17.38
N LEU A 847 24.58 -12.81 17.20
CA LEU A 847 23.86 -13.88 16.55
C LEU A 847 23.14 -13.32 15.34
N GLU A 848 23.04 -14.11 14.28
CA GLU A 848 22.26 -13.85 13.09
C GLU A 848 21.15 -14.90 13.02
N LEU A 849 19.89 -14.46 12.92
CA LEU A 849 18.77 -15.34 12.59
C LEU A 849 18.84 -15.63 11.09
N VAL A 850 19.01 -16.91 10.78
CA VAL A 850 19.06 -17.42 9.40
C VAL A 850 17.64 -17.72 8.91
N ASP A 851 16.77 -18.22 9.79
CA ASP A 851 15.37 -18.44 9.50
C ASP A 851 14.52 -18.29 10.77
N GLY A 852 13.30 -17.77 10.63
CA GLY A 852 12.30 -17.68 11.70
C GLY A 852 12.67 -16.79 12.91
N PRO A 853 11.70 -16.54 13.82
CA PRO A 853 11.96 -15.81 15.06
C PRO A 853 12.77 -16.66 16.06
N LEU A 854 13.35 -16.00 17.06
CA LEU A 854 14.00 -16.68 18.17
C LEU A 854 12.93 -17.21 19.15
N ASP A 855 12.44 -18.43 18.91
CA ASP A 855 11.45 -19.08 19.75
C ASP A 855 12.05 -19.64 21.07
N SER A 856 11.18 -20.14 21.94
CA SER A 856 11.59 -20.69 23.24
C SER A 856 12.56 -21.86 23.13
N ALA A 857 12.47 -22.69 22.08
CA ALA A 857 13.37 -23.84 21.91
C ALA A 857 14.79 -23.38 21.52
N ARG A 858 14.89 -22.41 20.61
CA ARG A 858 16.16 -21.79 20.21
C ARG A 858 16.78 -21.02 21.37
N MET A 859 15.95 -20.36 22.18
CA MET A 859 16.35 -19.71 23.41
C MET A 859 16.98 -20.68 24.42
N GLU A 860 16.38 -21.85 24.62
CA GLU A 860 16.94 -22.90 25.48
C GLU A 860 18.28 -23.41 24.93
N LEU A 861 18.39 -23.65 23.62
CA LEU A 861 19.64 -24.06 22.99
C LEU A 861 20.74 -22.99 23.08
N LEU A 862 20.38 -21.71 23.02
CA LEU A 862 21.31 -20.60 23.27
C LEU A 862 21.80 -20.58 24.72
N GLN A 863 20.92 -20.89 25.68
CA GLN A 863 21.31 -21.03 27.08
C GLN A 863 22.28 -22.19 27.28
N VAL A 864 22.06 -23.32 26.59
CA VAL A 864 22.99 -24.46 26.61
C VAL A 864 24.35 -24.07 26.01
N ALA A 865 24.36 -23.34 24.89
CA ALA A 865 25.61 -22.87 24.29
C ALA A 865 26.39 -21.96 25.25
N GLY A 866 25.72 -21.02 25.93
CA GLY A 866 26.41 -20.15 26.88
C GLY A 866 26.79 -20.85 28.18
N LEU A 867 26.05 -21.88 28.62
CA LEU A 867 26.47 -22.73 29.73
C LEU A 867 27.82 -23.41 29.43
N GLY A 868 28.07 -23.79 28.18
CA GLY A 868 29.36 -24.31 27.72
C GLY A 868 30.52 -23.36 28.00
N LEU A 869 30.34 -22.03 27.84
CA LEU A 869 31.36 -21.04 28.18
C LEU A 869 31.72 -21.06 29.68
N PHE A 870 30.72 -21.25 30.54
CA PHE A 870 30.92 -21.30 32.00
C PHE A 870 31.50 -22.64 32.45
N GLN A 871 31.23 -23.73 31.75
CA GLN A 871 31.89 -25.02 31.98
C GLN A 871 33.39 -24.92 31.64
N GLU A 872 33.73 -24.30 30.51
CA GLU A 872 35.13 -24.02 30.18
C GLU A 872 35.78 -23.10 31.22
N LEU A 873 35.04 -22.14 31.78
CA LEU A 873 35.51 -21.27 32.85
C LEU A 873 35.86 -22.05 34.13
N VAL A 874 35.13 -23.12 34.46
CA VAL A 874 35.46 -24.00 35.59
C VAL A 874 36.86 -24.60 35.40
N GLU A 875 37.19 -25.02 34.17
CA GLU A 875 38.50 -25.59 33.83
C GLU A 875 39.61 -24.53 33.90
N GLN A 876 39.32 -23.28 33.53
CA GLN A 876 40.28 -22.17 33.56
C GLN A 876 40.53 -21.59 34.96
N LEU A 877 39.60 -21.74 35.90
CA LEU A 877 39.74 -21.28 37.29
C LEU A 877 40.57 -22.27 38.11
N THR A 878 41.89 -22.05 38.15
CA THR A 878 42.82 -22.70 39.08
C THR A 878 43.09 -21.82 40.30
N GLU A 879 43.33 -22.40 41.47
CA GLU A 879 43.51 -21.65 42.74
C GLU A 879 44.64 -20.60 42.70
N ASP A 880 45.65 -20.78 41.84
CA ASP A 880 46.82 -19.90 41.74
C ASP A 880 46.79 -18.93 40.54
N ALA A 881 45.67 -18.82 39.82
CA ALA A 881 45.60 -17.96 38.64
C ALA A 881 45.55 -16.46 39.05
N ALA A 882 46.53 -15.68 38.58
CA ALA A 882 46.60 -14.24 38.79
C ALA A 882 46.55 -13.44 37.47
N GLY A 883 46.15 -12.17 37.55
CA GLY A 883 46.12 -11.24 36.41
C GLY A 883 44.73 -10.99 35.83
N PRO A 884 44.62 -10.12 34.79
CA PRO A 884 43.34 -9.62 34.28
C PRO A 884 42.38 -10.71 33.79
N ARG A 885 42.94 -11.83 33.30
CA ARG A 885 42.19 -12.99 32.83
C ARG A 885 41.56 -13.76 33.99
N ALA A 886 42.35 -14.08 35.03
CA ALA A 886 41.85 -14.75 36.23
C ALA A 886 40.81 -13.89 36.96
N GLU A 887 41.05 -12.59 37.04
CA GLU A 887 40.11 -11.62 37.61
C GLU A 887 38.80 -11.59 36.83
N ALA A 888 38.86 -11.53 35.49
CA ALA A 888 37.66 -11.56 34.67
C ALA A 888 36.89 -12.89 34.83
N ALA A 889 37.61 -14.02 34.87
CA ALA A 889 37.01 -15.33 35.08
C ALA A 889 36.29 -15.43 36.42
N ALA A 890 36.93 -14.98 37.51
CA ALA A 890 36.31 -14.98 38.83
C ALA A 890 35.04 -14.12 38.86
N LYS A 891 35.04 -12.95 38.21
CA LYS A 891 33.88 -12.05 38.16
C LYS A 891 32.73 -12.62 37.33
N TYR A 892 33.00 -13.22 36.17
CA TYR A 892 31.98 -13.88 35.35
C TYR A 892 31.36 -15.08 36.07
N GLY A 893 32.21 -15.96 36.61
CA GLY A 893 31.74 -17.12 37.35
C GLY A 893 30.94 -16.74 38.59
N ALA A 894 31.35 -15.66 39.29
CA ALA A 894 30.64 -15.21 40.47
C ALA A 894 29.27 -14.63 40.16
N THR A 895 29.18 -13.84 39.09
CA THR A 895 27.92 -13.27 38.60
C THR A 895 26.96 -14.38 38.20
N PHE A 896 27.42 -15.36 37.40
CA PHE A 896 26.60 -16.49 36.97
C PHE A 896 26.09 -17.33 38.16
N ALA A 897 26.97 -17.66 39.12
CA ALA A 897 26.59 -18.44 40.29
C ALA A 897 25.58 -17.70 41.19
N ALA A 898 25.78 -16.39 41.42
CA ALA A 898 24.85 -15.58 42.20
C ALA A 898 23.47 -15.47 41.53
N THR A 899 23.43 -15.23 40.21
CA THR A 899 22.19 -15.19 39.42
C THR A 899 21.43 -16.51 39.49
N ARG A 900 22.14 -17.64 39.33
CA ARG A 900 21.52 -18.97 39.41
C ARG A 900 20.96 -19.24 40.81
N HIS A 901 21.75 -18.97 41.85
CA HIS A 901 21.32 -19.12 43.23
C HIS A 901 20.04 -18.33 43.54
N ALA A 902 19.96 -17.08 43.07
CA ALA A 902 18.79 -16.24 43.28
C ALA A 902 17.55 -16.72 42.52
N THR A 903 17.73 -17.23 41.30
CA THR A 903 16.61 -17.64 40.43
C THR A 903 16.04 -19.00 40.84
N THR A 904 16.88 -19.94 41.30
CA THR A 904 16.46 -21.31 41.63
C THR A 904 16.33 -21.58 43.14
N GLY A 905 16.80 -20.66 43.99
CA GLY A 905 16.86 -20.84 45.44
C GLY A 905 17.99 -21.76 45.91
N GLY A 906 18.94 -22.12 45.04
CA GLY A 906 20.04 -23.04 45.37
C GLY A 906 21.16 -23.05 44.33
N LEU A 907 22.33 -23.57 44.71
CA LEU A 907 23.45 -23.80 43.78
C LEU A 907 23.41 -25.25 43.28
N GLY A 908 23.41 -25.44 41.96
CA GLY A 908 23.48 -26.74 41.29
C GLY A 908 24.43 -26.71 40.09
N GLY A 909 24.86 -27.88 39.65
CA GLY A 909 25.66 -28.09 38.43
C GLY A 909 26.87 -27.15 38.31
N THR A 910 27.03 -26.52 37.14
CA THR A 910 28.15 -25.62 36.80
C THR A 910 28.25 -24.42 37.76
N ALA A 911 27.12 -23.90 38.26
CA ALA A 911 27.12 -22.77 39.19
C ALA A 911 27.72 -23.14 40.55
N ALA A 912 27.45 -24.35 41.04
CA ALA A 912 28.04 -24.85 42.29
C ALA A 912 29.55 -25.07 42.15
N GLU A 913 30.01 -25.62 41.02
CA GLU A 913 31.44 -25.81 40.75
C GLU A 913 32.20 -24.47 40.68
N LEU A 914 31.66 -23.48 39.97
CA LEU A 914 32.23 -22.12 39.94
C LEU A 914 32.28 -21.52 41.34
N ALA A 915 31.18 -21.63 42.10
CA ALA A 915 31.10 -21.08 43.44
C ALA A 915 32.10 -21.71 44.42
N ARG A 916 32.49 -22.98 44.21
CA ARG A 916 33.53 -23.68 44.99
C ARG A 916 34.96 -23.28 44.64
N ARG A 917 35.20 -22.70 43.45
CA ARG A 917 36.55 -22.33 42.99
C ARG A 917 36.86 -20.85 43.15
N ILE A 918 35.85 -20.00 43.28
CA ILE A 918 36.02 -18.55 43.39
C ILE A 918 36.21 -18.17 44.85
N ALA A 919 37.43 -17.75 45.19
CA ALA A 919 37.76 -17.22 46.51
C ALA A 919 37.12 -15.83 46.72
N ILE A 920 36.51 -15.65 47.89
CA ILE A 920 36.02 -14.36 48.36
C ILE A 920 37.04 -13.80 49.35
N PRO A 921 37.63 -12.64 49.07
CA PRO A 921 38.51 -11.99 50.03
C PRO A 921 37.70 -11.45 51.21
N ASP A 922 38.27 -11.46 52.39
CA ASP A 922 37.75 -10.71 53.54
C ASP A 922 38.08 -9.20 53.39
N PRO A 923 37.49 -8.33 54.23
CA PRO A 923 37.74 -6.88 54.17
C PRO A 923 39.20 -6.47 54.40
N GLU A 924 40.02 -7.33 55.01
CA GLU A 924 41.44 -7.09 55.30
C GLU A 924 42.36 -7.63 54.18
N GLY A 925 41.78 -8.20 53.11
CA GLY A 925 42.51 -8.79 51.99
C GLY A 925 42.94 -10.24 52.20
N GLY A 926 42.56 -10.86 53.32
CA GLY A 926 42.71 -12.30 53.57
C GLY A 926 41.64 -13.12 52.84
N ARG A 927 41.66 -14.46 52.99
CA ARG A 927 40.69 -15.37 52.34
C ARG A 927 39.53 -15.67 53.30
N TRP A 928 38.37 -15.07 53.09
CA TRP A 928 37.17 -15.34 53.89
C TRP A 928 36.62 -16.76 53.66
N GLY A 929 36.67 -17.21 52.42
CA GLY A 929 36.14 -18.50 51.99
C GLY A 929 35.89 -18.52 50.49
N PHE A 930 35.01 -19.40 50.04
CA PHE A 930 34.57 -19.47 48.65
C PHE A 930 33.19 -18.85 48.47
N LEU A 931 32.84 -18.52 47.22
CA LEU A 931 31.56 -17.93 46.88
C LEU A 931 30.37 -18.79 47.29
N GLU A 932 30.50 -20.12 47.26
CA GLU A 932 29.43 -21.05 47.72
C GLU A 932 29.03 -20.76 49.18
N ARG A 933 30.03 -20.66 50.07
CA ARG A 933 29.82 -20.30 51.48
C ARG A 933 29.17 -18.91 51.60
N TRP A 934 29.61 -17.96 50.77
CA TRP A 934 29.12 -16.58 50.79
C TRP A 934 27.63 -16.52 50.41
N LEU A 935 27.24 -17.20 49.32
CA LEU A 935 25.86 -17.26 48.86
C LEU A 935 24.96 -17.99 49.88
N SER A 936 25.45 -19.06 50.53
CA SER A 936 24.69 -19.75 51.58
C SER A 936 24.58 -18.99 52.91
N THR A 937 25.40 -17.95 53.11
CA THR A 937 25.35 -17.12 54.32
C THR A 937 24.17 -16.14 54.24
N PRO A 938 23.36 -15.96 55.30
CA PRO A 938 22.31 -14.94 55.35
C PRO A 938 22.82 -13.55 54.96
N GLU A 939 22.02 -12.77 54.22
CA GLU A 939 22.46 -11.49 53.61
C GLU A 939 22.98 -10.47 54.64
N ASP A 940 22.42 -10.47 55.86
CA ASP A 940 22.84 -9.66 57.00
C ASP A 940 24.18 -10.09 57.64
N GLN A 941 24.63 -11.30 57.33
CA GLN A 941 25.86 -11.91 57.86
C GLN A 941 26.95 -12.04 56.80
N ARG A 942 26.67 -11.71 55.54
CA ARG A 942 27.65 -11.76 54.46
C ARG A 942 28.71 -10.67 54.68
N PRO A 943 30.02 -10.98 54.57
CA PRO A 943 31.01 -9.93 54.51
C PRO A 943 30.76 -9.06 53.27
N PRO A 944 31.04 -7.74 53.34
CA PRO A 944 30.94 -6.86 52.18
C PRO A 944 31.88 -7.39 51.10
N SER A 945 31.33 -7.91 49.99
CA SER A 945 32.15 -8.57 48.98
C SER A 945 33.00 -7.54 48.24
N ALA A 946 34.31 -7.81 48.07
CA ALA A 946 35.14 -7.05 47.14
C ALA A 946 34.81 -7.31 45.64
N LEU A 947 33.86 -8.21 45.36
CA LEU A 947 33.33 -8.41 44.01
C LEU A 947 32.58 -7.15 43.55
N PRO A 948 32.75 -6.71 42.29
CA PRO A 948 32.34 -5.38 41.86
C PRO A 948 30.81 -5.21 41.78
N GLY A 949 30.30 -4.34 42.65
CA GLY A 949 28.91 -3.90 42.69
C GLY A 949 28.00 -4.86 43.45
N PRO A 950 26.77 -4.43 43.84
CA PRO A 950 25.86 -5.34 44.50
C PRO A 950 25.64 -6.54 43.57
N LEU A 951 26.02 -7.73 44.03
CA LEU A 951 25.47 -9.02 43.59
C LEU A 951 23.98 -9.10 43.95
N ARG A 952 23.25 -7.97 43.86
CA ARG A 952 21.81 -7.96 43.98
C ARG A 952 21.31 -8.68 42.74
N PRO A 953 20.59 -9.78 42.92
CA PRO A 953 19.87 -10.37 41.81
C PRO A 953 18.99 -9.28 41.16
N PRO A 954 18.67 -9.37 39.86
CA PRO A 954 17.60 -8.56 39.30
C PRO A 954 16.35 -8.66 40.20
N ASP A 955 15.65 -7.55 40.38
CA ASP A 955 14.54 -7.42 41.34
C ASP A 955 13.58 -8.63 41.27
N PRO A 956 13.41 -9.41 42.36
CA PRO A 956 12.54 -10.56 42.38
C PRO A 956 11.07 -10.22 42.10
N SER A 957 10.66 -8.93 42.14
CA SER A 957 9.33 -8.50 41.70
C SER A 957 9.07 -8.75 40.20
N ALA A 958 10.13 -8.90 39.39
CA ALA A 958 10.07 -9.30 37.99
C ALA A 958 10.22 -10.82 37.79
N ALA A 959 10.40 -11.60 38.86
CA ALA A 959 10.42 -13.05 38.79
C ALA A 959 8.98 -13.58 38.66
N LEU A 960 8.77 -14.40 37.63
CA LEU A 960 7.57 -15.21 37.44
C LEU A 960 7.10 -15.77 38.79
N THR A 961 5.83 -15.54 39.11
CA THR A 961 5.10 -16.09 40.26
C THR A 961 5.62 -17.48 40.61
N VAL A 962 5.95 -17.73 41.88
CA VAL A 962 6.40 -19.04 42.36
C VAL A 962 5.32 -20.06 42.03
N ARG A 963 5.49 -20.74 40.89
CA ARG A 963 4.53 -21.70 40.36
C ARG A 963 4.49 -22.90 41.29
N SER A 964 3.29 -23.35 41.64
CA SER A 964 3.08 -24.59 42.39
C SER A 964 3.75 -25.76 41.66
N PRO A 965 4.15 -26.85 42.34
CA PRO A 965 4.73 -28.02 41.67
C PRO A 965 3.84 -28.56 40.54
N ALA A 966 2.51 -28.48 40.69
CA ALA A 966 1.56 -28.81 39.63
C ALA A 966 1.73 -27.90 38.41
N GLU A 967 1.75 -26.58 38.61
CA GLU A 967 1.96 -25.60 37.54
C GLU A 967 3.34 -25.69 36.87
N ARG A 968 4.37 -26.13 37.61
CA ARG A 968 5.70 -26.42 37.04
C ARG A 968 5.65 -27.62 36.11
N LEU A 969 5.00 -28.72 36.53
CA LEU A 969 4.82 -29.91 35.70
C LEU A 969 3.95 -29.59 34.47
N THR A 970 2.87 -28.83 34.63
CA THR A 970 2.06 -28.34 33.51
C THR A 970 2.88 -27.50 32.57
N GLY A 971 3.61 -26.51 33.08
CA GLY A 971 4.44 -25.64 32.25
C GLY A 971 5.51 -26.40 31.46
N ARG A 972 6.17 -27.39 32.07
CA ARG A 972 7.16 -28.24 31.37
C ARG A 972 6.52 -29.07 30.26
N LEU A 973 5.41 -29.74 30.56
CA LEU A 973 4.69 -30.54 29.57
C LEU A 973 4.14 -29.69 28.43
N THR A 974 3.48 -28.57 28.73
CA THR A 974 2.96 -27.63 27.73
C THR A 974 4.07 -27.07 26.85
N ARG A 975 5.23 -26.70 27.42
CA ARG A 975 6.39 -26.24 26.64
C ARG A 975 6.95 -27.34 25.72
N ALA A 976 7.03 -28.58 26.21
CA ALA A 976 7.50 -29.70 25.40
C ALA A 976 6.55 -29.99 24.23
N LEU A 977 5.25 -29.81 24.45
CA LEU A 977 4.22 -30.01 23.44
C LEU A 977 4.11 -28.84 22.44
N SER A 978 4.35 -27.59 22.87
CA SER A 978 4.32 -26.43 21.97
C SER A 978 5.42 -26.44 20.90
N ALA A 979 6.45 -27.26 21.07
CA ALA A 979 7.46 -27.50 20.04
C ALA A 979 6.93 -28.33 18.85
N LEU A 980 5.70 -28.87 18.94
CA LEU A 980 5.08 -29.68 17.89
C LEU A 980 3.97 -28.86 17.18
N PRO A 981 3.90 -28.86 15.84
CA PRO A 981 2.96 -28.03 15.07
C PRO A 981 1.47 -28.31 15.29
N SER A 982 1.11 -29.38 16.00
CA SER A 982 -0.27 -29.88 16.12
C SER A 982 -0.55 -30.56 17.46
N ALA A 983 0.13 -30.15 18.54
CA ALA A 983 -0.13 -30.75 19.84
C ALA A 983 -1.43 -30.24 20.48
N PRO A 984 -2.25 -31.11 21.08
CA PRO A 984 -3.47 -30.69 21.78
C PRO A 984 -3.13 -29.87 23.03
N GLU A 985 -4.00 -28.93 23.39
CA GLU A 985 -3.87 -28.17 24.63
C GLU A 985 -3.99 -29.11 25.84
N VAL A 986 -3.07 -29.01 26.80
CA VAL A 986 -3.01 -29.90 27.97
C VAL A 986 -3.23 -29.13 29.26
N ILE A 987 -4.14 -29.64 30.10
CA ILE A 987 -4.47 -29.06 31.40
C ILE A 987 -4.29 -30.13 32.48
N LEU A 988 -3.57 -29.83 33.57
CA LEU A 988 -3.46 -30.73 34.72
C LEU A 988 -4.42 -30.29 35.84
N HIS A 989 -5.31 -31.20 36.25
CA HIS A 989 -6.25 -31.02 37.35
C HIS A 989 -6.01 -32.09 38.41
N PRO A 990 -5.27 -31.78 39.50
CA PRO A 990 -5.05 -32.74 40.58
C PRO A 990 -6.37 -33.22 41.17
N THR A 991 -6.49 -34.53 41.39
CA THR A 991 -7.70 -35.13 41.99
C THR A 991 -7.34 -36.05 43.12
N GLU A 992 -8.17 -36.09 44.16
CA GLU A 992 -8.12 -37.14 45.17
C GLU A 992 -8.82 -38.40 44.61
N GLY A 993 -8.03 -39.36 44.14
CA GLY A 993 -8.53 -40.63 43.61
C GLY A 993 -8.37 -41.78 44.60
N ARG A 994 -8.62 -43.00 44.12
CA ARG A 994 -8.44 -44.25 44.91
C ARG A 994 -7.01 -44.80 44.86
N GLY A 995 -6.04 -44.03 44.37
CA GLY A 995 -4.60 -44.34 44.41
C GLY A 995 -4.13 -45.44 43.46
N ARG A 996 -4.93 -45.85 42.47
CA ARG A 996 -4.61 -47.01 41.61
C ARG A 996 -3.72 -46.71 40.41
N VAL A 997 -3.70 -45.48 39.91
CA VAL A 997 -2.87 -45.05 38.78
C VAL A 997 -2.34 -43.64 39.05
N PRO A 998 -1.09 -43.31 38.67
CA PRO A 998 -0.49 -42.02 38.98
C PRO A 998 -1.15 -40.86 38.23
N LEU A 999 -1.64 -41.12 37.01
CA LEU A 999 -2.15 -40.11 36.11
C LEU A 999 -3.27 -40.69 35.25
N ARG A 1000 -4.36 -39.94 35.05
CA ARG A 1000 -5.43 -40.28 34.09
C ARG A 1000 -5.55 -39.19 33.04
N ALA A 1001 -6.03 -39.52 31.86
CA ALA A 1001 -6.27 -38.55 30.79
C ALA A 1001 -7.71 -38.63 30.29
N ARG A 1002 -8.30 -37.48 29.94
CA ARG A 1002 -9.61 -37.38 29.28
C ARG A 1002 -9.55 -36.31 28.20
N ILE A 1003 -10.31 -36.51 27.12
CA ILE A 1003 -10.49 -35.48 26.09
C ILE A 1003 -11.76 -34.70 26.42
N GLU A 1004 -11.66 -33.38 26.54
CA GLU A 1004 -12.80 -32.47 26.70
C GLU A 1004 -12.60 -31.26 25.78
N ALA A 1005 -13.59 -30.97 24.93
CA ALA A 1005 -13.57 -29.82 23.99
C ALA A 1005 -12.29 -29.70 23.14
N GLY A 1006 -11.74 -30.84 22.67
CA GLY A 1006 -10.51 -30.86 21.87
C GLY A 1006 -9.22 -30.64 22.68
N ARG A 1007 -9.28 -30.74 24.01
CA ARG A 1007 -8.14 -30.62 24.92
C ARG A 1007 -7.90 -31.93 25.66
N VAL A 1008 -6.65 -32.23 25.98
CA VAL A 1008 -6.29 -33.38 26.81
C VAL A 1008 -6.16 -32.92 28.27
N ILE A 1009 -7.10 -33.33 29.11
CA ILE A 1009 -7.08 -33.06 30.54
C ILE A 1009 -6.41 -34.22 31.27
N LEU A 1010 -5.36 -33.93 32.03
CA LEU A 1010 -4.63 -34.87 32.86
C LEU A 1010 -5.02 -34.73 34.33
N TYR A 1011 -5.35 -35.83 34.99
CA TYR A 1011 -5.74 -35.87 36.40
C TYR A 1011 -4.72 -36.68 37.21
N PRO A 1012 -3.70 -36.03 37.81
CA PRO A 1012 -2.76 -36.70 38.69
C PRO A 1012 -3.48 -37.08 40.00
N ASP A 1013 -3.39 -38.35 40.38
CA ASP A 1013 -4.01 -38.86 41.61
C ASP A 1013 -3.10 -38.55 42.80
N THR A 1014 -3.46 -37.55 43.61
CA THR A 1014 -2.63 -37.08 44.73
C THR A 1014 -2.37 -38.17 45.79
N THR A 1015 -3.25 -39.19 45.84
CA THR A 1015 -3.11 -40.33 46.76
C THR A 1015 -2.14 -41.40 46.25
N HIS A 1016 -1.80 -41.39 44.95
CA HIS A 1016 -0.82 -42.30 44.39
C HIS A 1016 0.61 -41.85 44.76
N PRO A 1017 1.48 -42.74 45.29
CA PRO A 1017 2.80 -42.36 45.81
C PRO A 1017 3.67 -41.56 44.81
N LEU A 1018 3.68 -41.96 43.54
CA LEU A 1018 4.43 -41.27 42.49
C LEU A 1018 3.92 -39.84 42.24
N ALA A 1019 2.61 -39.67 42.00
CA ALA A 1019 2.03 -38.37 41.71
C ALA A 1019 2.02 -37.45 42.94
N GLY A 1020 1.76 -38.00 44.14
CA GLY A 1020 1.89 -37.24 45.38
C GLY A 1020 3.31 -36.75 45.65
N ARG A 1021 4.35 -37.56 45.37
CA ARG A 1021 5.77 -37.14 45.48
C ARG A 1021 6.12 -36.08 44.43
N ALA A 1022 5.70 -36.28 43.18
CA ALA A 1022 5.88 -35.30 42.11
C ALA A 1022 5.24 -33.94 42.45
N LEU A 1023 4.00 -33.95 42.95
CA LEU A 1023 3.26 -32.75 43.35
C LEU A 1023 3.78 -32.11 44.64
N ARG A 1024 4.60 -32.81 45.43
CA ARG A 1024 5.39 -32.24 46.53
C ARG A 1024 6.75 -31.69 46.07
N GLY A 1025 7.05 -31.73 44.78
CA GLY A 1025 8.26 -31.18 44.19
C GLY A 1025 9.44 -32.14 44.14
N GLU A 1026 9.23 -33.43 44.35
CA GLU A 1026 10.32 -34.39 44.25
C GLU A 1026 10.70 -34.66 42.79
N HIS A 1027 11.93 -34.29 42.43
CA HIS A 1027 12.40 -34.25 41.04
C HIS A 1027 12.26 -35.59 40.29
N ALA A 1028 12.77 -36.69 40.85
CA ALA A 1028 12.72 -38.00 40.18
C ALA A 1028 11.28 -38.49 39.95
N ALA A 1029 10.37 -38.21 40.89
CA ALA A 1029 8.96 -38.53 40.74
C ALA A 1029 8.28 -37.63 39.70
N GLY A 1030 8.67 -36.35 39.63
CA GLY A 1030 8.22 -35.40 38.62
C GLY A 1030 8.58 -35.82 37.20
N GLU A 1031 9.81 -36.27 36.96
CA GLU A 1031 10.27 -36.76 35.65
C GLU A 1031 9.47 -37.97 35.19
N LEU A 1032 9.29 -38.96 36.07
CA LEU A 1032 8.49 -40.15 35.76
C LEU A 1032 7.02 -39.81 35.47
N LEU A 1033 6.46 -38.83 36.20
CA LEU A 1033 5.10 -38.36 35.97
C LEU A 1033 4.98 -37.61 34.63
N LEU A 1034 5.99 -36.82 34.22
CA LEU A 1034 6.04 -36.13 32.93
C LEU A 1034 6.16 -37.11 31.76
N MET A 1035 6.97 -38.16 31.90
CA MET A 1035 7.08 -39.21 30.88
C MET A 1035 5.75 -39.94 30.67
N GLU A 1036 5.05 -40.26 31.78
CA GLU A 1036 3.73 -40.87 31.72
C GLU A 1036 2.67 -39.91 31.15
N ALA A 1037 2.77 -38.61 31.48
CA ALA A 1037 1.92 -37.58 30.89
C ALA A 1037 2.10 -37.47 29.37
N ALA A 1038 3.35 -37.41 28.89
CA ALA A 1038 3.67 -37.40 27.46
C ALA A 1038 3.10 -38.63 26.74
N ARG A 1039 3.25 -39.82 27.35
CA ARG A 1039 2.69 -41.07 26.81
C ARG A 1039 1.17 -40.99 26.67
N LEU A 1040 0.48 -40.51 27.71
CA LEU A 1040 -0.98 -40.37 27.72
C LEU A 1040 -1.48 -39.31 26.72
N VAL A 1041 -0.77 -38.20 26.57
CA VAL A 1041 -1.09 -37.17 25.57
C VAL A 1041 -0.96 -37.73 24.15
N ALA A 1042 0.14 -38.42 23.84
CA ALA A 1042 0.31 -39.06 22.53
C ALA A 1042 -0.71 -40.19 22.26
N GLU A 1043 -1.22 -40.84 23.32
CA GLU A 1043 -2.32 -41.81 23.22
C GLU A 1043 -3.66 -41.12 22.94
N GLN A 1044 -3.97 -40.01 23.62
CA GLN A 1044 -5.22 -39.26 23.40
C GLN A 1044 -5.23 -38.51 22.06
N ALA A 1045 -4.12 -37.91 21.65
CA ALA A 1045 -4.00 -37.24 20.35
C ALA A 1045 -4.31 -38.19 19.19
N ARG A 1046 -3.84 -39.45 19.27
CA ARG A 1046 -4.18 -40.49 18.28
C ARG A 1046 -5.69 -40.80 18.22
N ARG A 1047 -6.43 -40.62 19.32
CA ARG A 1047 -7.89 -40.77 19.31
C ARG A 1047 -8.61 -39.56 18.71
N MET A 1048 -7.92 -38.43 18.60
CA MET A 1048 -8.39 -37.20 17.94
C MET A 1048 -7.98 -37.13 16.46
N ASP A 1049 -7.42 -38.21 15.91
CA ASP A 1049 -6.83 -38.25 14.55
C ASP A 1049 -5.63 -37.31 14.38
N GLU A 1050 -4.96 -36.96 15.48
CA GLU A 1050 -3.71 -36.19 15.49
C GLU A 1050 -2.50 -37.11 15.70
N SER A 1051 -1.44 -36.90 14.91
CA SER A 1051 -0.17 -37.61 15.07
C SER A 1051 0.79 -36.80 15.92
N VAL A 1052 1.09 -37.33 17.10
CA VAL A 1052 2.06 -36.74 18.03
C VAL A 1052 3.22 -37.71 18.23
N ASP A 1053 4.43 -37.29 17.85
CA ASP A 1053 5.65 -38.07 18.03
C ASP A 1053 6.08 -38.06 19.51
N LEU A 1054 5.86 -39.19 20.19
CA LEU A 1054 6.25 -39.37 21.59
C LEU A 1054 7.76 -39.18 21.78
N ASN A 1055 8.59 -39.56 20.80
CA ASN A 1055 10.03 -39.44 20.90
C ASN A 1055 10.45 -37.96 20.87
N ALA A 1056 9.79 -37.14 20.05
CA ALA A 1056 10.02 -35.70 20.02
C ALA A 1056 9.65 -35.03 21.36
N ILE A 1057 8.52 -35.41 21.98
CA ILE A 1057 8.15 -34.92 23.32
C ILE A 1057 9.22 -35.30 24.35
N TRP A 1058 9.71 -36.55 24.32
CA TRP A 1058 10.75 -36.98 25.24
C TRP A 1058 12.07 -36.26 25.02
N GLN A 1059 12.48 -36.01 23.78
CA GLN A 1059 13.68 -35.22 23.49
C GLN A 1059 13.54 -33.79 24.02
N ALA A 1060 12.37 -33.16 23.84
CA ALA A 1060 12.10 -31.83 24.41
C ALA A 1060 12.12 -31.84 25.95
N LEU A 1061 11.52 -32.84 26.60
CA LEU A 1061 11.55 -32.99 28.06
C LEU A 1061 12.97 -33.26 28.59
N ILE A 1062 13.78 -34.03 27.87
CA ILE A 1062 15.19 -34.28 28.20
C ILE A 1062 16.00 -33.00 28.03
N ALA A 1063 15.79 -32.25 26.94
CA ALA A 1063 16.44 -30.96 26.73
C ALA A 1063 16.10 -29.97 27.86
N GLN A 1064 14.82 -29.88 28.24
CA GLN A 1064 14.38 -29.09 29.40
C GLN A 1064 15.06 -29.56 30.69
N ARG A 1065 15.14 -30.86 30.95
CA ARG A 1065 15.82 -31.40 32.14
C ARG A 1065 17.30 -31.04 32.15
N LEU A 1066 17.98 -31.14 31.01
CA LEU A 1066 19.40 -30.77 30.87
C LEU A 1066 19.62 -29.26 31.01
N SER A 1067 18.60 -28.44 30.79
CA SER A 1067 18.65 -26.99 31.04
C SER A 1067 18.39 -26.60 32.50
N GLU A 1068 17.66 -27.45 33.25
CA GLU A 1068 17.26 -27.24 34.65
C GLU A 1068 18.29 -27.78 35.66
N GLY A 1069 19.10 -28.79 35.29
CA GLY A 1069 20.14 -29.40 36.13
C GLY A 1069 21.54 -28.88 35.85
#